data_AF-A0A4R5BET8-F1
#
_entry.id   AF-A0A4R5BET8-F1
#
_cell.length_a   1.000
_cell.length_b   1.000
_cell.length_c   1.000
_cell.angle_alpha   90.00
_cell.angle_beta   90.00
_cell.angle_gamma   90.00
#
_symmetry.space_group_name_H-M   'P 1'
#
loop_
_entity.id
_entity.type
_entity.pdbx_description
1 polymer ?
#
loop_
_entity_poly.entity_id
_entity_poly.type
_entity_poly.pdbx_seq_one_letter_code
_entity_poly.pdbx_strand_id
1 'polypeptide(L)'
;MVSPASPANAAPKPPPASTPDDRAPHVQKSPLPVKDRPPLAAEKDALKSSPERPKKPAEHQRPSMKKAPKAKAAACSPSDFTSRSGSALVQQVESSTTDCINTLFSLTGGDAYYAFRESQMVTIAYALRDNAVYYPGDNSTGTAQLVLYLRAGYYVQWYNPSTVGTYGPSLKTAIQSGLDAYFGNSKSSTVSDANGEVLAEAVTLIDSAQENARYIYVVKRLLNDYNSSYDASWWMLNAVNNVYTVLFRGHQVPEFVSAVQSDPSLLDTLDSFASGHVALLGTDRGYLTSNAGRELARFLQHAPLQAKIRPLARGLLGQSSMTGKTAPLWVGIAEMTDYYDKANCSYYDTCNLQQRLAQNVLTVNHTCSSSIKIRAQDMTAAQLSDTCGSLLNQDAYFHSLVKDGNKPVANDNNTTIEVCVFDSSTDYQTYAGAMFGIDTNNGGMYLEGDPAATGNQPRFIAYEAEWVRPTFQIWNLNHEYTHYLDGRFDMYGDFNANVTTPTIWWIEGFAEYVSYSYRKVTNDSAIAEAAKKTYALSTLWDTTYSNDTTRIYYWGYLAVRYMFERHPGDLATVLGYYRAGDWNGARTFLTGTIGSRYDSDWWTWLAACASGACAGGGGGGNQAPTAKFSSSANGLTVKFTDQSTDTDGTIASRNWDFGDGSTSTSANPSHTYGADGTYTVALTVTDDAGATGTSSRQISVSAGGGGGTAPECTGSDTRQLDRNCQRGNLSATKGGLAYLYIYIPSGTRSITITSSGGTGDADLYYNASSWATSASYSQRSTSTGNGESLTISNPSAGYNYISLYGKEAFNGAAVKVEY
;
A
#
# COMPACT_ATOMS: atom_id res chain seq x y z
N MET A 1 -22.78 48.19 43.02
CA MET A 1 -21.83 47.08 43.20
C MET A 1 -21.97 46.21 41.96
N VAL A 2 -21.00 46.32 41.06
CA VAL A 2 -21.04 45.79 39.70
C VAL A 2 -20.26 44.47 39.68
N SER A 3 -20.91 43.38 39.28
CA SER A 3 -20.28 42.08 39.05
C SER A 3 -19.37 42.11 37.81
N PRO A 4 -18.22 41.41 37.84
CA PRO A 4 -17.28 41.39 36.73
C PRO A 4 -17.79 40.54 35.55
N ALA A 5 -17.55 41.05 34.35
CA ALA A 5 -17.88 40.43 33.07
C ALA A 5 -17.09 39.14 32.85
N SER A 6 -17.77 38.13 32.28
CA SER A 6 -17.17 36.90 31.79
C SER A 6 -16.18 37.18 30.64
N PRO A 7 -15.05 36.46 30.56
CA PRO A 7 -14.08 36.63 29.48
C PRO A 7 -14.69 36.20 28.14
N ALA A 8 -14.46 37.04 27.13
CA ALA A 8 -14.93 36.90 25.78
C ALA A 8 -14.47 35.59 25.11
N ASN A 9 -15.40 34.99 24.37
CA ASN A 9 -15.28 33.94 23.37
C ASN A 9 -13.86 33.73 22.84
N ALA A 10 -13.26 32.59 23.16
CA ALA A 10 -12.13 32.07 22.41
C ALA A 10 -12.59 31.77 20.97
N ALA A 11 -11.88 32.31 19.99
CA ALA A 11 -12.12 32.05 18.58
C ALA A 11 -11.94 30.53 18.27
N PRO A 12 -12.84 29.92 17.48
CA PRO A 12 -12.70 28.52 17.09
C PRO A 12 -11.46 28.29 16.21
N LYS A 13 -10.82 27.12 16.34
CA LYS A 13 -9.63 26.73 15.57
C LYS A 13 -9.98 26.32 14.11
N PRO A 14 -9.37 26.93 13.07
CA PRO A 14 -9.30 26.45 11.71
C PRO A 14 -8.33 25.26 11.60
N PRO A 15 -8.64 24.28 10.74
CA PRO A 15 -7.64 23.37 10.19
C PRO A 15 -6.70 24.09 9.20
N PRO A 16 -5.52 23.53 8.90
CA PRO A 16 -4.44 24.22 8.18
C PRO A 16 -4.78 24.52 6.71
N ALA A 17 -4.09 25.53 6.14
CA ALA A 17 -4.00 25.70 4.69
C ALA A 17 -3.00 24.68 4.13
N SER A 18 -3.52 23.57 3.59
CA SER A 18 -2.81 22.56 2.78
C SER A 18 -1.37 22.21 3.22
N THR A 19 -1.18 21.94 4.51
CA THR A 19 -0.34 20.83 4.95
C THR A 19 -1.26 19.61 5.17
N PRO A 20 -0.75 18.36 5.04
CA PRO A 20 -1.55 17.16 5.26
C PRO A 20 -2.30 17.28 6.58
N ASP A 21 -3.61 17.02 6.55
CA ASP A 21 -4.50 17.09 7.72
C ASP A 21 -3.85 16.36 8.91
N ASP A 22 -3.93 16.92 10.12
CA ASP A 22 -3.50 16.29 11.39
C ASP A 22 -4.39 15.07 11.78
N ARG A 23 -5.18 14.57 10.82
CA ARG A 23 -5.92 13.31 10.91
C ARG A 23 -5.12 12.28 10.14
N ALA A 24 -5.06 11.05 10.66
CA ALA A 24 -4.53 9.94 9.87
C ALA A 24 -5.18 9.97 8.48
N PRO A 25 -4.41 10.17 7.40
CA PRO A 25 -5.00 10.35 6.07
C PRO A 25 -5.80 9.12 5.60
N HIS A 26 -5.65 8.01 6.32
CA HIS A 26 -6.12 6.68 5.96
C HIS A 26 -7.00 6.01 7.05
N VAL A 27 -7.17 6.59 8.25
CA VAL A 27 -8.03 5.99 9.31
C VAL A 27 -8.87 7.04 10.04
N GLN A 28 -10.17 6.79 10.18
CA GLN A 28 -11.07 7.71 10.91
C GLN A 28 -12.10 6.96 11.78
N LYS A 29 -12.33 7.46 13.00
CA LYS A 29 -13.38 6.95 13.92
C LYS A 29 -14.80 7.37 13.50
N SER A 30 -14.99 8.64 13.14
CA SER A 30 -16.32 9.21 12.92
C SER A 30 -16.34 10.13 11.71
N PRO A 31 -17.45 10.20 10.95
CA PRO A 31 -17.52 11.03 9.75
C PRO A 31 -17.11 12.50 9.98
N LEU A 32 -16.28 13.05 9.09
CA LEU A 32 -15.94 14.46 8.96
C LEU A 32 -17.23 15.27 8.69
N PRO A 33 -17.65 16.20 9.56
CA PRO A 33 -18.85 17.01 9.34
C PRO A 33 -18.77 17.89 8.08
N VAL A 34 -19.90 18.13 7.41
CA VAL A 34 -19.96 18.93 6.17
C VAL A 34 -19.40 20.36 6.34
N LYS A 35 -19.61 20.96 7.52
CA LYS A 35 -19.05 22.28 7.86
C LYS A 35 -17.51 22.32 7.87
N ASP A 36 -16.86 21.17 8.03
CA ASP A 36 -15.42 21.03 8.16
C ASP A 36 -14.79 20.51 6.85
N ARG A 37 -15.59 20.26 5.80
CA ARG A 37 -15.13 19.79 4.48
C ARG A 37 -14.82 20.98 3.57
N PRO A 38 -13.53 21.28 3.28
CA PRO A 38 -13.13 22.42 2.46
C PRO A 38 -13.55 22.24 0.99
N PRO A 39 -13.49 23.30 0.16
CA PRO A 39 -13.60 23.18 -1.29
C PRO A 39 -12.53 22.26 -1.87
N LEU A 40 -12.78 21.69 -3.06
CA LEU A 40 -11.81 20.86 -3.76
C LEU A 40 -10.57 21.69 -4.13
N ALA A 41 -9.39 21.14 -3.87
CA ALA A 41 -8.12 21.74 -4.29
C ALA A 41 -7.95 21.67 -5.81
N ALA A 42 -7.20 22.63 -6.37
CA ALA A 42 -6.80 22.59 -7.77
C ALA A 42 -5.75 21.49 -8.03
N GLU A 43 -4.94 21.19 -7.02
CA GLU A 43 -3.96 20.11 -7.04
C GLU A 43 -4.62 18.79 -6.64
N LYS A 44 -4.37 17.74 -7.43
CA LYS A 44 -4.94 16.40 -7.22
C LYS A 44 -3.90 15.37 -6.76
N ASP A 45 -2.69 15.82 -6.41
CA ASP A 45 -1.56 14.94 -6.12
C ASP A 45 -1.81 14.05 -4.91
N ALA A 46 -2.55 14.53 -3.91
CA ALA A 46 -2.91 13.74 -2.74
C ALA A 46 -3.83 12.53 -3.05
N LEU A 47 -4.58 12.56 -4.17
CA LEU A 47 -5.31 11.38 -4.68
C LEU A 47 -4.39 10.32 -5.29
N LYS A 48 -3.14 10.67 -5.55
CA LYS A 48 -2.16 9.77 -6.17
C LYS A 48 -0.93 9.62 -5.30
N SER A 49 -0.95 10.21 -4.11
CA SER A 49 0.10 10.07 -3.12
C SER A 49 -0.12 8.75 -2.39
N SER A 50 0.93 7.96 -2.37
CA SER A 50 1.07 6.77 -1.56
C SER A 50 2.55 6.65 -1.23
N PRO A 51 2.93 6.06 -0.09
CA PRO A 51 4.30 5.59 0.14
C PRO A 51 4.80 4.70 -1.02
N GLU A 52 3.88 4.03 -1.73
CA GLU A 52 4.14 3.21 -2.93
C GLU A 52 4.52 3.99 -4.19
N ARG A 53 4.46 5.32 -4.17
CA ARG A 53 4.85 6.16 -5.32
C ARG A 53 6.04 7.06 -4.96
N PRO A 54 7.30 6.62 -5.23
CA PRO A 54 8.51 7.40 -4.96
C PRO A 54 8.61 8.70 -5.78
N LYS A 55 7.81 8.85 -6.83
CA LYS A 55 7.74 10.07 -7.65
C LYS A 55 6.48 10.84 -7.27
N LYS A 56 6.64 11.82 -6.37
CA LYS A 56 5.76 13.00 -6.35
C LYS A 56 5.62 13.43 -7.82
N PRO A 57 4.39 13.59 -8.37
CA PRO A 57 4.23 14.21 -9.68
C PRO A 57 5.06 15.48 -9.75
N ALA A 58 5.50 15.89 -10.94
CA ALA A 58 6.26 17.12 -11.07
C ALA A 58 5.40 18.27 -10.54
N GLU A 59 5.70 18.70 -9.30
CA GLU A 59 5.06 19.82 -8.64
C GLU A 59 5.00 20.98 -9.64
N HIS A 60 3.86 21.67 -9.72
CA HIS A 60 3.69 22.77 -10.66
C HIS A 60 4.71 23.86 -10.36
N GLN A 61 5.88 23.76 -11.00
CA GLN A 61 7.05 24.55 -10.62
C GLN A 61 6.68 26.03 -10.66
N ARG A 62 6.90 26.71 -9.53
CA ARG A 62 6.68 28.15 -9.42
C ARG A 62 7.43 28.87 -10.56
N PRO A 63 6.78 29.74 -11.35
CA PRO A 63 7.43 30.55 -12.37
C PRO A 63 8.71 31.25 -11.90
N SER A 64 8.73 31.74 -10.66
CA SER A 64 9.89 32.33 -10.01
C SER A 64 11.09 31.37 -9.87
N MET A 65 10.87 30.06 -9.94
CA MET A 65 11.87 29.00 -9.86
C MET A 65 12.30 28.48 -11.25
N LYS A 66 11.63 28.87 -12.35
CA LYS A 66 11.92 28.38 -13.72
C LYS A 66 13.16 29.03 -14.37
N LYS A 67 13.61 30.21 -13.92
CA LYS A 67 14.77 30.93 -14.50
C LYS A 67 16.02 30.86 -13.60
N ALA A 68 17.01 30.10 -14.11
CA ALA A 68 18.42 29.93 -13.71
C ALA A 68 18.74 28.94 -12.55
N PRO A 69 19.77 28.06 -12.73
CA PRO A 69 20.45 27.45 -11.59
C PRO A 69 21.24 28.57 -10.90
N LYS A 70 20.63 29.24 -9.92
CA LYS A 70 21.40 30.06 -8.99
C LYS A 70 22.35 29.11 -8.26
N ALA A 71 23.63 29.49 -8.14
CA ALA A 71 24.64 28.79 -7.36
C ALA A 71 24.00 28.25 -6.08
N LYS A 72 24.20 26.94 -5.81
CA LYS A 72 23.65 26.16 -4.68
C LYS A 72 23.12 27.11 -3.60
N ALA A 73 21.84 27.45 -3.66
CA ALA A 73 21.26 28.46 -2.78
C ALA A 73 21.69 28.09 -1.36
N ALA A 74 22.30 29.04 -0.64
CA ALA A 74 22.70 28.80 0.74
C ALA A 74 21.49 28.22 1.48
N ALA A 75 21.71 27.21 2.32
CA ALA A 75 20.63 26.59 3.09
C ALA A 75 19.82 27.69 3.77
N CYS A 76 18.51 27.72 3.52
CA CYS A 76 17.62 28.70 4.12
C CYS A 76 17.68 28.57 5.63
N SER A 77 18.37 29.48 6.31
CA SER A 77 18.52 29.43 7.76
C SER A 77 17.44 30.27 8.43
N PRO A 78 16.67 29.75 9.40
CA PRO A 78 15.76 30.56 10.20
C PRO A 78 16.43 31.80 10.81
N SER A 79 17.72 31.68 11.17
CA SER A 79 18.52 32.77 11.72
C SER A 79 18.63 33.98 10.79
N ASP A 80 18.50 33.80 9.48
CA ASP A 80 18.54 34.92 8.53
C ASP A 80 17.34 35.85 8.67
N PHE A 81 16.20 35.32 9.11
CA PHE A 81 14.99 36.08 9.34
C PHE A 81 14.88 36.55 10.79
N THR A 82 15.20 35.68 11.76
CA THR A 82 15.02 35.97 13.18
C THR A 82 16.00 37.02 13.72
N SER A 83 17.18 37.17 13.09
CA SER A 83 18.20 38.15 13.51
C SER A 83 18.06 39.54 12.88
N ARG A 84 17.15 39.73 11.91
CA ARG A 84 16.99 40.99 11.16
C ARG A 84 15.68 41.68 11.51
N SER A 85 15.62 42.99 11.27
CA SER A 85 14.41 43.81 11.43
C SER A 85 14.41 44.99 10.47
N GLY A 86 13.27 45.65 10.30
CA GLY A 86 13.17 46.82 9.43
C GLY A 86 13.57 46.52 7.99
N SER A 87 14.29 47.45 7.34
CA SER A 87 14.74 47.31 5.95
C SER A 87 15.65 46.11 5.70
N ALA A 88 16.45 45.69 6.69
CA ALA A 88 17.33 44.53 6.55
C ALA A 88 16.53 43.22 6.45
N LEU A 89 15.41 43.12 7.17
CA LEU A 89 14.50 41.99 7.04
C LEU A 89 13.80 42.01 5.68
N VAL A 90 13.32 43.17 5.23
CA VAL A 90 12.67 43.32 3.92
C VAL A 90 13.60 42.83 2.79
N GLN A 91 14.84 43.31 2.77
CA GLN A 91 15.83 42.90 1.77
C GLN A 91 16.12 41.40 1.82
N GLN A 92 16.16 40.81 3.02
CA GLN A 92 16.35 39.36 3.18
C GLN A 92 15.15 38.59 2.61
N VAL A 93 13.92 39.02 2.90
CA VAL A 93 12.71 38.39 2.38
C VAL A 93 12.65 38.48 0.86
N GLU A 94 12.81 39.67 0.28
CA GLU A 94 12.72 39.89 -1.18
C GLU A 94 13.81 39.14 -1.97
N SER A 95 15.01 38.97 -1.39
CA SER A 95 16.13 38.28 -2.05
C SER A 95 16.10 36.74 -1.92
N SER A 96 15.24 36.20 -1.04
CA SER A 96 15.12 34.77 -0.80
C SER A 96 14.36 34.05 -1.92
N THR A 97 14.54 32.73 -2.06
CA THR A 97 13.66 31.92 -2.91
C THR A 97 12.31 31.70 -2.22
N THR A 98 11.26 31.45 -2.99
CA THR A 98 9.95 31.08 -2.43
C THR A 98 10.03 29.79 -1.61
N ASP A 99 10.87 28.83 -2.02
CA ASP A 99 11.10 27.58 -1.28
C ASP A 99 11.76 27.85 0.08
N CYS A 100 12.67 28.82 0.15
CA CYS A 100 13.27 29.26 1.42
C CYS A 100 12.19 29.86 2.33
N ILE A 101 11.36 30.78 1.83
CA ILE A 101 10.29 31.36 2.65
C ILE A 101 9.29 30.28 3.10
N ASN A 102 9.00 29.28 2.27
CA ASN A 102 8.10 28.18 2.64
C ASN A 102 8.61 27.34 3.82
N THR A 103 9.92 27.24 4.05
CA THR A 103 10.44 26.55 5.25
C THR A 103 10.06 27.26 6.55
N LEU A 104 9.69 28.55 6.49
CA LEU A 104 9.34 29.32 7.68
C LEU A 104 7.96 28.94 8.26
N PHE A 105 7.11 28.26 7.48
CA PHE A 105 5.80 27.79 7.96
C PHE A 105 5.92 26.73 9.09
N SER A 106 7.08 26.07 9.23
CA SER A 106 7.32 25.05 10.26
C SER A 106 8.03 25.60 11.50
N LEU A 107 8.27 26.92 11.61
CA LEU A 107 8.94 27.47 12.77
C LEU A 107 8.11 27.30 14.04
N THR A 108 8.79 26.98 15.13
CA THR A 108 8.22 26.87 16.49
C THR A 108 9.14 27.57 17.49
N GLY A 109 8.71 27.68 18.75
CA GLY A 109 9.54 28.21 19.83
C GLY A 109 10.07 29.64 19.60
N GLY A 110 11.31 29.90 20.02
CA GLY A 110 11.91 31.24 19.93
C GLY A 110 12.00 31.77 18.49
N ASP A 111 12.29 30.91 17.52
CA ASP A 111 12.39 31.30 16.11
C ASP A 111 11.05 31.77 15.56
N ALA A 112 9.94 31.11 15.92
CA ALA A 112 8.60 31.56 15.56
C ALA A 112 8.31 32.97 16.09
N TYR A 113 8.66 33.26 17.35
CA TYR A 113 8.48 34.59 17.93
C TYR A 113 9.32 35.65 17.22
N TYR A 114 10.62 35.42 17.04
CA TYR A 114 11.51 36.44 16.47
C TYR A 114 11.27 36.70 14.98
N ALA A 115 10.84 35.68 14.23
CA ALA A 115 10.41 35.86 12.85
C ALA A 115 9.07 36.59 12.77
N PHE A 116 8.06 36.19 13.56
CA PHE A 116 6.67 36.56 13.26
C PHE A 116 5.96 37.44 14.30
N ARG A 117 6.65 37.97 15.31
CA ARG A 117 6.05 38.99 16.19
C ARG A 117 5.50 40.17 15.40
N GLU A 118 4.46 40.82 15.93
CA GLU A 118 3.67 41.83 15.20
C GLU A 118 4.52 42.91 14.49
N SER A 119 5.59 43.40 15.12
CA SER A 119 6.45 44.43 14.53
C SER A 119 7.14 44.01 13.23
N GLN A 120 7.50 42.73 13.09
CA GLN A 120 8.08 42.20 11.84
C GLN A 120 7.00 42.08 10.77
N MET A 121 5.83 41.55 11.15
CA MET A 121 4.68 41.43 10.26
C MET A 121 4.24 42.79 9.71
N VAL A 122 4.18 43.81 10.57
CA VAL A 122 3.86 45.20 10.17
C VAL A 122 4.89 45.73 9.19
N THR A 123 6.18 45.47 9.44
CA THR A 123 7.28 45.88 8.55
C THR A 123 7.11 45.27 7.16
N ILE A 124 6.85 43.96 7.07
CA ILE A 124 6.68 43.27 5.80
C ILE A 124 5.38 43.67 5.09
N ALA A 125 4.29 43.93 5.83
CA ALA A 125 3.03 44.38 5.24
C ALA A 125 3.16 45.78 4.59
N TYR A 126 3.89 46.70 5.21
CA TYR A 126 4.20 47.99 4.57
C TYR A 126 5.19 47.85 3.42
N ALA A 127 6.15 46.93 3.49
CA ALA A 127 7.00 46.61 2.34
C ALA A 127 6.18 46.07 1.16
N LEU A 128 5.18 45.21 1.40
CA LEU A 128 4.24 44.77 0.37
C LEU A 128 3.49 45.95 -0.24
N ARG A 129 3.00 46.91 0.55
CA ARG A 129 2.37 48.14 0.03
C ARG A 129 3.30 48.88 -0.93
N ASP A 130 4.53 49.13 -0.51
CA ASP A 130 5.49 49.93 -1.29
C ASP A 130 5.95 49.19 -2.55
N ASN A 131 6.17 47.88 -2.46
CA ASN A 131 6.51 46.99 -3.57
C ASN A 131 5.36 46.91 -4.60
N ALA A 132 4.12 46.80 -4.11
CA ALA A 132 2.93 46.62 -4.92
C ALA A 132 2.58 47.82 -5.84
N VAL A 133 2.97 49.04 -5.45
CA VAL A 133 2.77 50.25 -6.29
C VAL A 133 3.42 50.10 -7.67
N TYR A 134 4.57 49.43 -7.74
CA TYR A 134 5.34 49.21 -8.97
C TYR A 134 5.34 47.73 -9.41
N TYR A 135 4.38 46.94 -8.94
CA TYR A 135 4.29 45.53 -9.25
C TYR A 135 4.26 45.29 -10.78
N PRO A 136 5.23 44.53 -11.34
CA PRO A 136 5.37 44.42 -12.79
C PRO A 136 4.41 43.41 -13.44
N GLY A 137 3.70 42.59 -12.64
CA GLY A 137 2.89 41.47 -13.14
C GLY A 137 3.62 40.12 -13.13
N ASP A 138 4.75 40.04 -12.43
CA ASP A 138 5.49 38.80 -12.16
C ASP A 138 6.25 38.92 -10.82
N ASN A 139 7.03 37.91 -10.44
CA ASN A 139 7.78 37.92 -9.19
C ASN A 139 9.19 38.54 -9.28
N SER A 140 9.49 39.40 -10.27
CA SER A 140 10.85 39.94 -10.43
C SER A 140 11.29 40.89 -9.30
N THR A 141 10.35 41.42 -8.52
CA THR A 141 10.59 42.36 -7.41
C THR A 141 10.45 41.72 -6.03
N GLY A 142 10.30 40.39 -5.93
CA GLY A 142 10.17 39.70 -4.65
C GLY A 142 8.78 39.78 -4.00
N THR A 143 7.74 40.17 -4.74
CA THR A 143 6.37 40.33 -4.22
C THR A 143 5.81 39.03 -3.65
N ALA A 144 6.05 37.88 -4.28
CA ALA A 144 5.60 36.58 -3.78
C ALA A 144 6.24 36.25 -2.42
N GLN A 145 7.51 36.60 -2.22
CA GLN A 145 8.22 36.37 -0.96
C GLN A 145 7.61 37.19 0.17
N LEU A 146 7.27 38.46 -0.09
CA LEU A 146 6.59 39.32 0.89
C LEU A 146 5.22 38.73 1.28
N VAL A 147 4.43 38.32 0.28
CA VAL A 147 3.12 37.69 0.51
C VAL A 147 3.26 36.37 1.28
N LEU A 148 4.19 35.50 0.87
CA LEU A 148 4.44 34.21 1.52
C LEU A 148 4.93 34.37 2.96
N TYR A 149 5.78 35.35 3.24
CA TYR A 149 6.24 35.63 4.61
C TYR A 149 5.08 36.05 5.51
N LEU A 150 4.17 36.88 5.01
CA LEU A 150 2.95 37.27 5.74
C LEU A 150 2.04 36.06 5.97
N ARG A 151 1.85 35.21 4.95
CA ARG A 151 1.09 33.96 5.10
C ARG A 151 1.73 33.05 6.17
N ALA A 152 3.05 32.89 6.15
CA ALA A 152 3.79 32.10 7.12
C ALA A 152 3.60 32.62 8.55
N GLY A 153 3.65 33.95 8.73
CA GLY A 153 3.44 34.54 10.05
C GLY A 153 2.04 34.35 10.61
N TYR A 154 1.00 34.56 9.80
CA TYR A 154 -0.38 34.26 10.21
C TYR A 154 -0.56 32.77 10.52
N TYR A 155 0.00 31.88 9.70
CA TYR A 155 -0.05 30.43 9.93
C TYR A 155 0.65 30.05 11.24
N VAL A 156 1.89 30.47 11.45
CA VAL A 156 2.66 30.09 12.64
C VAL A 156 2.06 30.70 13.90
N GLN A 157 1.58 31.95 13.85
CA GLN A 157 0.88 32.60 14.95
C GLN A 157 -0.40 31.86 15.32
N TRP A 158 -1.15 31.38 14.32
CA TRP A 158 -2.36 30.61 14.52
C TRP A 158 -2.11 29.34 15.37
N TYR A 159 -1.07 28.58 15.03
CA TYR A 159 -0.71 27.33 15.71
C TYR A 159 0.07 27.54 17.01
N ASN A 160 0.79 28.66 17.14
CA ASN A 160 1.66 28.96 18.27
C ASN A 160 1.33 30.33 18.91
N PRO A 161 0.07 30.63 19.26
CA PRO A 161 -0.33 31.98 19.65
C PRO A 161 0.29 32.42 20.98
N SER A 162 0.54 31.48 21.89
CA SER A 162 1.23 31.75 23.16
C SER A 162 2.70 32.14 22.98
N THR A 163 3.31 31.71 21.87
CA THR A 163 4.72 31.94 21.57
C THR A 163 4.90 33.20 20.73
N VAL A 164 4.13 33.35 19.64
CA VAL A 164 4.25 34.50 18.74
C VAL A 164 3.60 35.76 19.32
N GLY A 165 2.53 35.61 20.09
CA GLY A 165 1.71 36.70 20.60
C GLY A 165 0.47 36.94 19.75
N THR A 166 -0.24 38.04 20.03
CA THR A 166 -1.45 38.45 19.31
C THR A 166 -1.11 39.49 18.25
N TYR A 167 -1.91 39.52 17.18
CA TYR A 167 -1.85 40.57 16.17
C TYR A 167 -2.97 41.58 16.40
N GLY A 168 -2.62 42.86 16.40
CA GLY A 168 -3.51 43.95 16.74
C GLY A 168 -3.89 44.84 15.54
N PRO A 169 -4.51 45.99 15.83
CA PRO A 169 -4.97 46.93 14.80
C PRO A 169 -3.86 47.49 13.91
N SER A 170 -2.61 47.53 14.41
CA SER A 170 -1.45 48.00 13.65
C SER A 170 -1.16 47.08 12.46
N LEU A 171 -1.10 45.77 12.69
CA LEU A 171 -0.92 44.81 11.60
C LEU A 171 -2.13 44.81 10.66
N LYS A 172 -3.36 44.90 11.21
CA LYS A 172 -4.58 44.99 10.39
C LYS A 172 -4.54 46.17 9.41
N THR A 173 -4.11 47.34 9.88
CA THR A 173 -3.97 48.53 9.02
C THR A 173 -2.88 48.35 7.96
N ALA A 174 -1.75 47.75 8.34
CA ALA A 174 -0.64 47.52 7.43
C ALA A 174 -0.98 46.49 6.35
N ILE A 175 -1.65 45.39 6.71
CA ILE A 175 -2.04 44.32 5.77
C ILE A 175 -3.08 44.82 4.78
N GLN A 176 -4.08 45.59 5.24
CA GLN A 176 -5.06 46.24 4.37
C GLN A 176 -4.37 47.18 3.38
N SER A 177 -3.40 47.98 3.83
CA SER A 177 -2.63 48.87 2.94
C SER A 177 -1.85 48.09 1.88
N GLY A 178 -1.23 46.96 2.26
CA GLY A 178 -0.49 46.09 1.35
C GLY A 178 -1.37 45.43 0.29
N LEU A 179 -2.47 44.81 0.72
CA LEU A 179 -3.43 44.14 -0.18
C LEU A 179 -4.18 45.15 -1.06
N ASP A 180 -4.54 46.33 -0.55
CA ASP A 180 -5.16 47.40 -1.35
C ASP A 180 -4.23 47.87 -2.47
N ALA A 181 -2.94 48.08 -2.16
CA ALA A 181 -1.95 48.45 -3.17
C ALA A 181 -1.75 47.34 -4.22
N TYR A 182 -1.71 46.08 -3.80
CA TYR A 182 -1.53 44.94 -4.70
C TYR A 182 -2.73 44.74 -5.63
N PHE A 183 -3.94 44.61 -5.08
CA PHE A 183 -5.14 44.38 -5.89
C PHE A 183 -5.57 45.61 -6.70
N GLY A 184 -5.20 46.82 -6.24
CA GLY A 184 -5.38 48.07 -6.98
C GLY A 184 -4.41 48.25 -8.15
N ASN A 185 -3.30 47.52 -8.19
CA ASN A 185 -2.39 47.56 -9.33
C ASN A 185 -2.98 46.80 -10.53
N SER A 186 -3.10 47.46 -11.68
CA SER A 186 -3.61 46.86 -12.93
C SER A 186 -2.89 45.59 -13.36
N LYS A 187 -1.60 45.44 -13.01
CA LYS A 187 -0.80 44.27 -13.36
C LYS A 187 -1.20 43.02 -12.57
N SER A 188 -1.85 43.16 -11.41
CA SER A 188 -2.41 42.02 -10.65
C SER A 188 -3.48 41.25 -11.43
N SER A 189 -4.06 41.85 -12.48
CA SER A 189 -5.07 41.23 -13.35
C SER A 189 -4.48 40.69 -14.66
N THR A 190 -3.15 40.71 -14.83
CA THR A 190 -2.50 40.18 -16.03
C THR A 190 -2.69 38.66 -16.09
N VAL A 191 -3.24 38.14 -17.19
CA VAL A 191 -3.37 36.69 -17.39
C VAL A 191 -2.02 36.11 -17.83
N SER A 192 -1.25 35.64 -16.86
CA SER A 192 0.00 34.91 -17.10
C SER A 192 0.31 34.02 -15.91
N ASP A 193 1.01 32.91 -16.14
CA ASP A 193 1.42 31.99 -15.06
C ASP A 193 2.30 32.72 -14.02
N ALA A 194 3.15 33.66 -14.45
CA ALA A 194 4.02 34.44 -13.58
C ALA A 194 3.27 35.41 -12.65
N ASN A 195 2.22 36.09 -13.15
CA ASN A 195 1.32 36.85 -12.29
C ASN A 195 0.52 35.92 -11.38
N GLY A 196 0.02 34.80 -11.96
CA GLY A 196 -0.78 33.81 -11.26
C GLY A 196 -0.12 33.32 -9.98
N GLU A 197 1.20 33.11 -10.00
CA GLU A 197 1.96 32.69 -8.81
C GLU A 197 1.76 33.67 -7.64
N VAL A 198 1.91 34.97 -7.88
CA VAL A 198 1.74 35.99 -6.84
C VAL A 198 0.28 36.16 -6.47
N LEU A 199 -0.60 36.15 -7.47
CA LEU A 199 -2.03 36.36 -7.31
C LEU A 199 -2.66 35.25 -6.46
N ALA A 200 -2.31 33.98 -6.70
CA ALA A 200 -2.83 32.85 -5.93
C ALA A 200 -2.46 32.97 -4.44
N GLU A 201 -1.24 33.40 -4.15
CA GLU A 201 -0.75 33.63 -2.80
C GLU A 201 -1.45 34.82 -2.13
N ALA A 202 -1.63 35.92 -2.87
CA ALA A 202 -2.29 37.12 -2.36
C ALA A 202 -3.78 36.87 -2.04
N VAL A 203 -4.47 36.06 -2.86
CA VAL A 203 -5.85 35.63 -2.58
C VAL A 203 -5.91 34.81 -1.29
N THR A 204 -4.97 33.88 -1.08
CA THR A 204 -4.91 33.11 0.17
C THR A 204 -4.56 33.97 1.38
N LEU A 205 -3.79 35.05 1.20
CA LEU A 205 -3.47 36.01 2.25
C LEU A 205 -4.70 36.79 2.74
N ILE A 206 -5.72 37.01 1.89
CA ILE A 206 -7.01 37.57 2.33
C ILE A 206 -7.58 36.74 3.48
N ASP A 207 -7.61 35.41 3.30
CA ASP A 207 -8.11 34.49 4.31
C ASP A 207 -7.18 34.39 5.52
N SER A 208 -5.86 34.28 5.28
CA SER A 208 -4.85 34.18 6.34
C SER A 208 -4.92 35.38 7.31
N ALA A 209 -5.22 36.57 6.79
CA ALA A 209 -5.37 37.79 7.56
C ALA A 209 -6.81 38.05 8.08
N GLN A 210 -7.76 37.15 7.79
CA GLN A 210 -9.19 37.28 8.11
C GLN A 210 -9.85 38.55 7.53
N GLU A 211 -9.41 38.97 6.34
CA GLU A 211 -9.92 40.15 5.62
C GLU A 211 -11.00 39.79 4.57
N ASN A 212 -11.63 38.61 4.72
CA ASN A 212 -12.60 38.04 3.78
C ASN A 212 -13.69 39.04 3.39
N ALA A 213 -14.20 39.83 4.36
CA ALA A 213 -15.26 40.81 4.14
C ALA A 213 -14.83 41.98 3.23
N ARG A 214 -13.62 42.53 3.45
CA ARG A 214 -13.11 43.71 2.73
C ARG A 214 -12.86 43.39 1.26
N TYR A 215 -12.40 42.18 0.97
CA TYR A 215 -11.95 41.77 -0.37
C TYR A 215 -12.97 40.89 -1.12
N ILE A 216 -14.26 40.91 -0.76
CA ILE A 216 -15.34 40.27 -1.56
C ILE A 216 -15.29 40.73 -3.02
N TYR A 217 -14.91 41.98 -3.29
CA TYR A 217 -14.79 42.49 -4.65
C TYR A 217 -13.71 41.75 -5.47
N VAL A 218 -12.63 41.26 -4.83
CA VAL A 218 -11.59 40.46 -5.49
C VAL A 218 -12.12 39.08 -5.85
N VAL A 219 -12.89 38.46 -4.95
CA VAL A 219 -13.59 37.19 -5.22
C VAL A 219 -14.50 37.34 -6.44
N LYS A 220 -15.34 38.38 -6.45
CA LYS A 220 -16.24 38.65 -7.58
C LYS A 220 -15.49 38.92 -8.88
N ARG A 221 -14.42 39.71 -8.83
CA ARG A 221 -13.56 40.00 -9.99
C ARG A 221 -13.01 38.72 -10.61
N LEU A 222 -12.37 37.87 -9.81
CA LEU A 222 -11.70 36.66 -10.32
C LEU A 222 -12.69 35.66 -10.93
N LEU A 223 -13.88 35.53 -10.36
CA LEU A 223 -14.94 34.70 -10.93
C LEU A 223 -15.50 35.30 -12.24
N ASN A 224 -15.73 36.61 -12.29
CA ASN A 224 -16.27 37.26 -13.50
C ASN A 224 -15.26 37.33 -14.66
N ASP A 225 -13.97 37.49 -14.35
CA ASP A 225 -12.92 37.67 -15.36
C ASP A 225 -12.45 36.34 -15.97
N TYR A 226 -12.69 35.22 -15.29
CA TYR A 226 -12.27 33.90 -15.76
C TYR A 226 -12.85 33.61 -17.15
N ASN A 227 -11.96 33.18 -18.04
CA ASN A 227 -12.27 32.71 -19.38
C ASN A 227 -11.16 31.77 -19.86
N SER A 228 -11.31 31.20 -21.06
CA SER A 228 -10.38 30.18 -21.59
C SER A 228 -8.93 30.65 -21.76
N SER A 229 -8.61 31.94 -21.67
CA SER A 229 -7.21 32.41 -21.65
C SER A 229 -6.45 32.00 -20.39
N TYR A 230 -7.16 31.71 -19.29
CA TYR A 230 -6.57 31.30 -18.01
C TYR A 230 -6.06 29.86 -18.05
N ASP A 231 -6.65 29.05 -18.93
CA ASP A 231 -6.49 27.59 -19.01
C ASP A 231 -5.06 27.11 -19.22
N ALA A 232 -4.20 27.93 -19.83
CA ALA A 232 -2.80 27.62 -20.05
C ALA A 232 -1.89 27.93 -18.84
N SER A 233 -2.43 28.61 -17.81
CA SER A 233 -1.68 29.08 -16.65
C SER A 233 -2.22 28.42 -15.38
N TRP A 234 -1.51 27.39 -14.89
CA TRP A 234 -1.95 26.65 -13.69
C TRP A 234 -2.11 27.58 -12.49
N TRP A 235 -1.20 28.53 -12.30
CA TRP A 235 -1.28 29.44 -11.16
C TRP A 235 -2.42 30.46 -11.28
N MET A 236 -2.88 30.78 -12.49
CA MET A 236 -4.11 31.57 -12.68
C MET A 236 -5.36 30.76 -12.32
N LEU A 237 -5.43 29.49 -12.72
CA LEU A 237 -6.51 28.59 -12.31
C LEU A 237 -6.54 28.41 -10.79
N ASN A 238 -5.36 28.25 -10.17
CA ASN A 238 -5.22 28.15 -8.72
C ASN A 238 -5.68 29.44 -8.02
N ALA A 239 -5.35 30.62 -8.56
CA ALA A 239 -5.83 31.89 -8.03
C ALA A 239 -7.36 32.02 -8.07
N VAL A 240 -8.01 31.58 -9.15
CA VAL A 240 -9.48 31.53 -9.24
C VAL A 240 -10.03 30.53 -8.21
N ASN A 241 -9.40 29.37 -8.02
CA ASN A 241 -9.87 28.39 -7.05
C ASN A 241 -9.74 28.86 -5.59
N ASN A 242 -8.66 29.58 -5.26
CA ASN A 242 -8.41 30.04 -3.89
C ASN A 242 -9.50 30.98 -3.36
N VAL A 243 -10.32 31.58 -4.23
CA VAL A 243 -11.48 32.38 -3.79
C VAL A 243 -12.48 31.53 -3.01
N TYR A 244 -12.62 30.24 -3.32
CA TYR A 244 -13.54 29.37 -2.59
C TYR A 244 -13.08 29.11 -1.16
N THR A 245 -11.76 29.13 -0.89
CA THR A 245 -11.24 29.10 0.48
C THR A 245 -11.61 30.36 1.24
N VAL A 246 -11.51 31.53 0.59
CA VAL A 246 -11.96 32.82 1.16
C VAL A 246 -13.45 32.77 1.52
N LEU A 247 -14.29 32.13 0.69
CA LEU A 247 -15.72 31.96 0.96
C LEU A 247 -16.00 30.97 2.10
N PHE A 248 -15.40 29.79 2.02
CA PHE A 248 -15.54 28.72 3.00
C PHE A 248 -15.21 29.20 4.42
N ARG A 249 -14.07 29.87 4.56
CA ARG A 249 -13.61 30.43 5.84
C ARG A 249 -14.30 31.73 6.21
N GLY A 250 -14.78 32.49 5.24
CA GLY A 250 -15.55 33.71 5.48
C GLY A 250 -16.75 33.47 6.39
N HIS A 251 -17.37 32.28 6.35
CA HIS A 251 -18.45 31.94 7.28
C HIS A 251 -18.06 31.92 8.76
N GLN A 252 -16.75 31.83 9.08
CA GLN A 252 -16.21 31.91 10.43
C GLN A 252 -15.91 33.37 10.86
N VAL A 253 -16.02 34.33 9.92
CA VAL A 253 -15.79 35.76 10.12
C VAL A 253 -17.12 36.52 10.14
N PRO A 254 -17.59 37.03 11.30
CA PRO A 254 -18.90 37.68 11.41
C PRO A 254 -19.11 38.87 10.45
N GLU A 255 -18.06 39.64 10.20
CA GLU A 255 -18.07 40.78 9.30
C GLU A 255 -18.31 40.35 7.85
N PHE A 256 -17.81 39.19 7.43
CA PHE A 256 -18.04 38.66 6.09
C PHE A 256 -19.50 38.25 5.91
N VAL A 257 -20.06 37.53 6.89
CA VAL A 257 -21.48 37.14 6.86
C VAL A 257 -22.37 38.39 6.78
N SER A 258 -22.06 39.41 7.58
CA SER A 258 -22.79 40.68 7.58
C SER A 258 -22.67 41.42 6.23
N ALA A 259 -21.49 41.42 5.62
CA ALA A 259 -21.24 42.04 4.32
C ALA A 259 -22.00 41.34 3.17
N VAL A 260 -22.09 40.00 3.18
CA VAL A 260 -22.87 39.27 2.16
C VAL A 260 -24.37 39.43 2.37
N GLN A 261 -24.83 39.55 3.63
CA GLN A 261 -26.23 39.85 3.92
C GLN A 261 -26.65 41.25 3.44
N SER A 262 -25.75 42.23 3.52
CA SER A 262 -26.02 43.60 3.04
C SER A 262 -25.93 43.73 1.52
N ASP A 263 -24.98 43.04 0.88
CA ASP A 263 -24.86 42.92 -0.57
C ASP A 263 -24.81 41.45 -1.02
N PRO A 264 -25.98 40.85 -1.30
CA PRO A 264 -26.04 39.45 -1.70
C PRO A 264 -25.69 39.23 -3.18
N SER A 265 -25.11 40.21 -3.89
CA SER A 265 -24.71 40.06 -5.30
C SER A 265 -23.57 39.05 -5.51
N LEU A 266 -22.80 38.73 -4.46
CA LEU A 266 -21.85 37.62 -4.48
C LEU A 266 -22.52 36.28 -4.83
N LEU A 267 -23.75 36.06 -4.38
CA LEU A 267 -24.52 34.85 -4.68
C LEU A 267 -24.85 34.74 -6.19
N ASP A 268 -25.13 35.87 -6.84
CA ASP A 268 -25.39 35.92 -8.28
C ASP A 268 -24.11 35.63 -9.08
N THR A 269 -22.95 36.09 -8.58
CA THR A 269 -21.64 35.79 -9.19
C THR A 269 -21.32 34.30 -9.13
N LEU A 270 -21.57 33.63 -8.00
CA LEU A 270 -21.35 32.19 -7.86
C LEU A 270 -22.28 31.37 -8.75
N ASP A 271 -23.57 31.73 -8.79
CA ASP A 271 -24.56 31.09 -9.66
C ASP A 271 -24.21 31.25 -11.14
N SER A 272 -23.88 32.47 -11.56
CA SER A 272 -23.49 32.79 -12.95
C SER A 272 -22.23 32.02 -13.35
N PHE A 273 -21.25 31.91 -12.46
CA PHE A 273 -20.04 31.13 -12.73
C PHE A 273 -20.38 29.64 -12.89
N ALA A 274 -21.12 29.06 -11.94
CA ALA A 274 -21.47 27.64 -11.96
C ALA A 274 -22.30 27.27 -13.20
N SER A 275 -23.33 28.08 -13.52
CA SER A 275 -24.21 27.85 -14.67
C SER A 275 -23.49 28.11 -16.00
N GLY A 276 -22.64 29.14 -16.07
CA GLY A 276 -21.90 29.51 -17.30
C GLY A 276 -20.78 28.55 -17.67
N HIS A 277 -20.28 27.74 -16.73
CA HIS A 277 -19.09 26.90 -16.91
C HIS A 277 -19.37 25.40 -16.68
N VAL A 278 -20.59 24.94 -16.93
CA VAL A 278 -20.96 23.50 -16.87
C VAL A 278 -20.07 22.63 -17.78
N ALA A 279 -19.57 23.19 -18.90
CA ALA A 279 -18.67 22.49 -19.81
C ALA A 279 -17.29 22.14 -19.22
N LEU A 280 -16.89 22.75 -18.10
CA LEU A 280 -15.67 22.35 -17.38
C LEU A 280 -15.85 21.04 -16.60
N LEU A 281 -17.08 20.66 -16.28
CA LEU A 281 -17.39 19.42 -15.57
C LEU A 281 -17.05 18.20 -16.43
N GLY A 282 -16.42 17.19 -15.82
CA GLY A 282 -15.85 16.05 -16.54
C GLY A 282 -14.48 16.33 -17.19
N THR A 283 -13.86 17.47 -16.90
CA THR A 283 -12.45 17.78 -17.23
C THR A 283 -11.62 17.93 -15.95
N ASP A 284 -10.30 18.06 -16.08
CA ASP A 284 -9.42 18.31 -14.94
C ASP A 284 -9.67 19.63 -14.21
N ARG A 285 -10.50 20.52 -14.77
CA ARG A 285 -10.88 21.82 -14.20
C ARG A 285 -12.30 21.86 -13.63
N GLY A 286 -12.98 20.71 -13.58
CA GLY A 286 -14.35 20.63 -13.07
C GLY A 286 -14.52 21.14 -11.63
N TYR A 287 -13.43 21.13 -10.85
CA TYR A 287 -13.40 21.64 -9.48
C TYR A 287 -13.81 23.12 -9.37
N LEU A 288 -13.50 23.96 -10.37
CA LEU A 288 -13.88 25.37 -10.35
C LEU A 288 -15.41 25.51 -10.31
N THR A 289 -16.08 24.85 -11.27
CA THR A 289 -17.53 24.91 -11.41
C THR A 289 -18.24 24.24 -10.23
N SER A 290 -17.76 23.07 -9.76
CA SER A 290 -18.38 22.39 -8.62
C SER A 290 -18.21 23.16 -7.30
N ASN A 291 -17.04 23.75 -7.05
CA ASN A 291 -16.82 24.60 -5.89
C ASN A 291 -17.72 25.84 -5.91
N ALA A 292 -17.95 26.47 -7.06
CA ALA A 292 -18.89 27.58 -7.18
C ALA A 292 -20.31 27.22 -6.71
N GLY A 293 -20.85 26.10 -7.21
CA GLY A 293 -22.18 25.64 -6.80
C GLY A 293 -22.24 25.22 -5.32
N ARG A 294 -21.21 24.52 -4.85
CA ARG A 294 -21.10 24.11 -3.44
C ARG A 294 -21.03 25.30 -2.49
N GLU A 295 -20.17 26.27 -2.75
CA GLU A 295 -20.02 27.44 -1.87
C GLU A 295 -21.21 28.39 -1.99
N LEU A 296 -21.90 28.48 -3.13
CA LEU A 296 -23.21 29.15 -3.22
C LEU A 296 -24.21 28.53 -2.24
N ALA A 297 -24.36 27.20 -2.28
CA ALA A 297 -25.33 26.48 -1.45
C ALA A 297 -24.94 26.48 0.04
N ARG A 298 -23.65 26.61 0.38
CA ARG A 298 -23.17 26.70 1.76
C ARG A 298 -23.73 27.92 2.52
N PHE A 299 -24.11 28.99 1.82
CA PHE A 299 -24.80 30.12 2.45
C PHE A 299 -26.21 29.80 2.98
N LEU A 300 -26.78 28.61 2.69
CA LEU A 300 -28.05 28.16 3.27
C LEU A 300 -28.03 28.13 4.81
N GLN A 301 -26.84 28.04 5.41
CA GLN A 301 -26.65 28.14 6.86
C GLN A 301 -27.10 29.50 7.44
N HIS A 302 -27.22 30.54 6.60
CA HIS A 302 -27.58 31.90 7.01
C HIS A 302 -29.03 32.22 6.65
N ALA A 303 -29.92 32.19 7.63
CA ALA A 303 -31.36 32.35 7.45
C ALA A 303 -31.78 33.56 6.56
N PRO A 304 -31.19 34.77 6.70
CA PRO A 304 -31.56 35.91 5.85
C PRO A 304 -31.29 35.72 4.35
N LEU A 305 -30.38 34.82 3.98
CA LEU A 305 -29.99 34.58 2.58
C LEU A 305 -30.75 33.43 1.93
N GLN A 306 -31.41 32.56 2.72
CA GLN A 306 -32.07 31.34 2.22
C GLN A 306 -33.08 31.60 1.10
N ALA A 307 -33.86 32.68 1.19
CA ALA A 307 -34.87 33.03 0.18
C ALA A 307 -34.26 33.28 -1.21
N LYS A 308 -33.03 33.81 -1.26
CA LYS A 308 -32.30 34.03 -2.51
C LYS A 308 -31.59 32.77 -2.99
N ILE A 309 -31.02 31.98 -2.08
CA ILE A 309 -30.20 30.81 -2.45
C ILE A 309 -31.05 29.65 -2.94
N ARG A 310 -32.20 29.38 -2.30
CA ARG A 310 -33.13 28.29 -2.66
C ARG A 310 -33.39 28.17 -4.17
N PRO A 311 -33.86 29.22 -4.87
CA PRO A 311 -34.11 29.13 -6.32
C PRO A 311 -32.83 28.93 -7.14
N LEU A 312 -31.70 29.54 -6.75
CA LEU A 312 -30.42 29.39 -7.46
C LEU A 312 -29.87 27.95 -7.34
N ALA A 313 -29.82 27.42 -6.11
CA ALA A 313 -29.41 26.04 -5.84
C ALA A 313 -30.29 25.03 -6.59
N ARG A 314 -31.62 25.23 -6.60
CA ARG A 314 -32.54 24.38 -7.38
C ARG A 314 -32.30 24.50 -8.89
N GLY A 315 -32.00 25.69 -9.40
CA GLY A 315 -31.66 25.92 -10.80
C GLY A 315 -30.42 25.13 -11.24
N LEU A 316 -29.34 25.19 -10.45
CA LEU A 316 -28.11 24.45 -10.72
C LEU A 316 -28.28 22.94 -10.57
N LEU A 317 -29.06 22.47 -9.59
CA LEU A 317 -29.44 21.06 -9.47
C LEU A 317 -30.23 20.58 -10.71
N GLY A 318 -31.08 21.43 -11.30
CA GLY A 318 -31.80 21.10 -12.54
C GLY A 318 -30.95 21.12 -13.80
N GLN A 319 -29.79 21.78 -13.78
CA GLN A 319 -28.81 21.81 -14.88
C GLN A 319 -27.75 20.71 -14.79
N SER A 320 -27.77 19.92 -13.73
CA SER A 320 -26.80 18.86 -13.44
C SER A 320 -27.51 17.57 -13.05
N SER A 321 -26.78 16.47 -12.98
CA SER A 321 -27.30 15.15 -12.64
C SER A 321 -26.48 14.50 -11.53
N MET A 322 -27.12 13.64 -10.73
CA MET A 322 -26.48 12.89 -9.65
C MET A 322 -25.30 12.02 -10.13
N THR A 323 -25.35 11.52 -11.37
CA THR A 323 -24.32 10.67 -11.97
C THR A 323 -23.78 11.28 -13.26
N GLY A 324 -22.63 10.80 -13.74
CA GLY A 324 -22.02 11.25 -14.99
C GLY A 324 -21.28 12.58 -14.86
N LYS A 325 -21.00 13.23 -16.00
CA LYS A 325 -20.05 14.35 -16.08
C LYS A 325 -20.37 15.52 -15.15
N THR A 326 -21.64 15.81 -14.90
CA THR A 326 -22.07 16.95 -14.08
C THR A 326 -22.26 16.62 -12.60
N ALA A 327 -22.01 15.38 -12.18
CA ALA A 327 -22.16 14.93 -10.79
C ALA A 327 -21.40 15.78 -9.76
N PRO A 328 -20.16 16.26 -10.01
CA PRO A 328 -19.46 17.10 -9.03
C PRO A 328 -20.25 18.35 -8.62
N LEU A 329 -20.96 18.99 -9.57
CA LEU A 329 -21.80 20.14 -9.27
C LEU A 329 -23.07 19.72 -8.50
N TRP A 330 -23.76 18.68 -8.99
CA TRP A 330 -25.01 18.21 -8.38
C TRP A 330 -24.79 17.76 -6.94
N VAL A 331 -23.78 16.92 -6.69
CA VAL A 331 -23.49 16.36 -5.36
C VAL A 331 -23.00 17.45 -4.40
N GLY A 332 -22.15 18.37 -4.88
CA GLY A 332 -21.68 19.49 -4.06
C GLY A 332 -22.83 20.37 -3.54
N ILE A 333 -23.83 20.66 -4.37
CA ILE A 333 -25.03 21.40 -3.95
C ILE A 333 -25.92 20.53 -3.07
N ALA A 334 -26.17 19.28 -3.46
CA ALA A 334 -27.04 18.38 -2.72
C ALA A 334 -26.55 18.15 -1.28
N GLU A 335 -25.24 17.99 -1.07
CA GLU A 335 -24.61 17.90 0.25
C GLU A 335 -24.94 19.12 1.13
N MET A 336 -24.86 20.33 0.58
CA MET A 336 -25.19 21.55 1.32
C MET A 336 -26.68 21.64 1.64
N THR A 337 -27.56 21.24 0.71
CA THR A 337 -29.02 21.24 0.95
C THR A 337 -29.42 20.21 2.01
N ASP A 338 -28.82 19.02 1.99
CA ASP A 338 -29.09 17.96 2.98
C ASP A 338 -28.58 18.36 4.37
N TYR A 339 -27.48 19.11 4.45
CA TYR A 339 -26.92 19.54 5.74
C TYR A 339 -27.55 20.81 6.31
N TYR A 340 -27.69 21.87 5.51
CA TYR A 340 -28.11 23.20 6.00
C TYR A 340 -29.59 23.51 5.80
N ASP A 341 -30.30 22.80 4.92
CA ASP A 341 -31.71 23.06 4.62
C ASP A 341 -32.54 21.76 4.51
N LYS A 342 -32.19 20.76 5.34
CA LYS A 342 -32.74 19.40 5.31
C LYS A 342 -34.26 19.33 5.32
N ALA A 343 -34.90 20.21 6.09
CA ALA A 343 -36.37 20.27 6.17
C ALA A 343 -37.04 20.58 4.82
N ASN A 344 -36.30 21.13 3.86
CA ASN A 344 -36.76 21.47 2.52
C ASN A 344 -36.21 20.51 1.45
N CYS A 345 -35.68 19.33 1.82
CA CYS A 345 -35.07 18.41 0.86
C CYS A 345 -35.98 18.05 -0.33
N SER A 346 -37.31 18.03 -0.16
CA SER A 346 -38.26 17.73 -1.24
C SER A 346 -38.32 18.84 -2.30
N TYR A 347 -38.04 20.08 -1.92
CA TYR A 347 -37.98 21.21 -2.86
C TYR A 347 -36.80 21.09 -3.84
N TYR A 348 -35.69 20.51 -3.37
CA TYR A 348 -34.46 20.31 -4.14
C TYR A 348 -34.38 18.95 -4.84
N ASP A 349 -35.27 18.00 -4.51
CA ASP A 349 -35.10 16.58 -4.79
C ASP A 349 -33.79 16.00 -4.24
N THR A 350 -33.49 16.28 -2.97
CA THR A 350 -32.26 15.81 -2.29
C THR A 350 -32.53 15.00 -1.03
N CYS A 351 -33.78 14.63 -0.75
CA CYS A 351 -34.11 13.78 0.40
C CYS A 351 -33.41 12.42 0.32
N ASN A 352 -33.00 11.89 1.48
CA ASN A 352 -32.29 10.60 1.61
C ASN A 352 -31.03 10.53 0.74
N LEU A 353 -30.29 11.64 0.66
CA LEU A 353 -29.15 11.82 -0.24
C LEU A 353 -28.18 10.64 -0.21
N GLN A 354 -27.68 10.26 0.98
CA GLN A 354 -26.67 9.21 1.13
C GLN A 354 -27.17 7.86 0.62
N GLN A 355 -28.42 7.51 0.90
CA GLN A 355 -29.03 6.26 0.41
C GLN A 355 -29.16 6.28 -1.11
N ARG A 356 -29.63 7.40 -1.70
CA ARG A 356 -29.79 7.53 -3.15
C ARG A 356 -28.45 7.46 -3.87
N LEU A 357 -27.45 8.18 -3.37
CA LEU A 357 -26.09 8.09 -3.89
C LEU A 357 -25.61 6.65 -3.85
N ALA A 358 -25.69 5.99 -2.69
CA ALA A 358 -25.21 4.62 -2.53
C ALA A 358 -25.93 3.60 -3.43
N GLN A 359 -27.19 3.83 -3.78
CA GLN A 359 -27.97 2.97 -4.69
C GLN A 359 -27.68 3.22 -6.17
N ASN A 360 -27.40 4.47 -6.56
CA ASN A 360 -27.25 4.86 -7.97
C ASN A 360 -25.78 4.88 -8.42
N VAL A 361 -24.84 4.99 -7.49
CA VAL A 361 -23.41 5.04 -7.78
C VAL A 361 -22.75 3.70 -7.50
N LEU A 362 -22.90 3.13 -6.30
CA LEU A 362 -22.29 1.84 -5.92
C LEU A 362 -23.21 0.66 -6.29
N THR A 363 -23.43 0.49 -7.59
CA THR A 363 -24.42 -0.45 -8.15
C THR A 363 -23.98 -1.91 -8.12
N VAL A 364 -22.67 -2.17 -8.09
CA VAL A 364 -22.10 -3.52 -7.96
C VAL A 364 -22.07 -3.91 -6.48
N ASN A 365 -22.63 -5.07 -6.15
CA ASN A 365 -22.67 -5.59 -4.79
C ASN A 365 -22.29 -7.08 -4.82
N HIS A 366 -21.14 -7.40 -4.24
CA HIS A 366 -20.51 -8.72 -4.35
C HIS A 366 -20.00 -9.20 -2.98
N THR A 367 -20.27 -10.44 -2.63
CA THR A 367 -19.82 -11.04 -1.37
C THR A 367 -18.63 -11.95 -1.64
N CYS A 368 -17.45 -11.58 -1.14
CA CYS A 368 -16.25 -12.42 -1.25
C CYS A 368 -16.27 -13.57 -0.24
N SER A 369 -16.72 -13.30 0.98
CA SER A 369 -16.85 -14.27 2.08
C SER A 369 -17.89 -13.78 3.11
N SER A 370 -18.07 -14.52 4.20
CA SER A 370 -18.88 -14.05 5.32
C SER A 370 -18.33 -12.81 6.02
N SER A 371 -17.03 -12.51 5.86
CA SER A 371 -16.36 -11.37 6.48
C SER A 371 -16.05 -10.22 5.52
N ILE A 372 -16.18 -10.41 4.19
CA ILE A 372 -15.77 -9.40 3.20
C ILE A 372 -16.84 -9.21 2.13
N LYS A 373 -17.23 -7.95 1.92
CA LYS A 373 -18.17 -7.54 0.88
C LYS A 373 -17.61 -6.38 0.08
N ILE A 374 -17.71 -6.45 -1.25
CA ILE A 374 -17.36 -5.37 -2.17
C ILE A 374 -18.63 -4.65 -2.62
N ARG A 375 -18.59 -3.32 -2.56
CA ARG A 375 -19.60 -2.43 -3.14
C ARG A 375 -18.90 -1.50 -4.12
N ALA A 376 -19.10 -1.68 -5.42
CA ALA A 376 -18.35 -0.94 -6.42
C ALA A 376 -19.24 -0.13 -7.35
N GLN A 377 -18.68 0.94 -7.90
CA GLN A 377 -19.32 1.72 -8.95
C GLN A 377 -19.30 0.98 -10.28
N ASP A 378 -18.12 0.49 -10.67
CA ASP A 378 -17.93 -0.40 -11.81
C ASP A 378 -16.78 -1.36 -11.52
N MET A 379 -17.01 -2.65 -11.75
CA MET A 379 -16.00 -3.72 -11.71
C MET A 379 -16.55 -4.92 -12.50
N THR A 380 -15.72 -5.48 -13.37
CA THR A 380 -16.01 -6.74 -14.06
C THR A 380 -15.98 -7.93 -13.10
N ALA A 381 -16.60 -9.04 -13.49
CA ALA A 381 -16.56 -10.29 -12.71
C ALA A 381 -15.12 -10.79 -12.45
N ALA A 382 -14.21 -10.62 -13.41
CA ALA A 382 -12.80 -10.98 -13.23
C ALA A 382 -12.11 -10.10 -12.19
N GLN A 383 -12.27 -8.78 -12.27
CA GLN A 383 -11.72 -7.84 -11.30
C GLN A 383 -12.26 -8.10 -9.88
N LEU A 384 -13.55 -8.42 -9.75
CA LEU A 384 -14.15 -8.82 -8.46
C LEU A 384 -13.51 -10.10 -7.92
N SER A 385 -13.36 -11.12 -8.76
CA SER A 385 -12.73 -12.39 -8.39
C SER A 385 -11.29 -12.20 -7.93
N ASP A 386 -10.49 -11.45 -8.69
CA ASP A 386 -9.08 -11.18 -8.39
C ASP A 386 -8.93 -10.36 -7.10
N THR A 387 -9.79 -9.36 -6.91
CA THR A 387 -9.81 -8.53 -5.69
C THR A 387 -10.20 -9.37 -4.47
N CYS A 388 -11.25 -10.18 -4.55
CA CYS A 388 -11.65 -11.09 -3.48
C CYS A 388 -10.53 -12.08 -3.15
N GLY A 389 -9.88 -12.67 -4.17
CA GLY A 389 -8.75 -13.56 -3.98
C GLY A 389 -7.61 -12.88 -3.24
N SER A 390 -7.25 -11.65 -3.61
CA SER A 390 -6.20 -10.90 -2.91
C SER A 390 -6.56 -10.62 -1.46
N LEU A 391 -7.79 -10.19 -1.17
CA LEU A 391 -8.20 -9.85 0.20
C LEU A 391 -8.23 -11.09 1.10
N LEU A 392 -8.77 -12.22 0.61
CA LEU A 392 -8.82 -13.48 1.36
C LEU A 392 -7.44 -14.07 1.62
N ASN A 393 -6.54 -13.98 0.65
CA ASN A 393 -5.16 -14.46 0.82
C ASN A 393 -4.36 -13.54 1.77
N GLN A 394 -4.59 -12.23 1.72
CA GLN A 394 -3.99 -11.30 2.67
C GLN A 394 -4.50 -11.51 4.10
N ASP A 395 -5.80 -11.78 4.27
CA ASP A 395 -6.43 -12.12 5.55
C ASP A 395 -5.72 -13.33 6.19
N ALA A 396 -5.54 -14.43 5.42
CA ALA A 396 -4.80 -15.60 5.87
C ALA A 396 -3.32 -15.29 6.18
N TYR A 397 -2.65 -14.52 5.33
CA TYR A 397 -1.26 -14.08 5.54
C TYR A 397 -1.11 -13.30 6.85
N PHE A 398 -1.97 -12.31 7.08
CA PHE A 398 -1.99 -11.47 8.28
C PHE A 398 -2.09 -12.33 9.55
N HIS A 399 -3.08 -13.22 9.61
CA HIS A 399 -3.29 -14.09 10.77
C HIS A 399 -2.09 -15.01 11.05
N SER A 400 -1.45 -15.53 9.99
CA SER A 400 -0.23 -16.33 10.13
C SER A 400 0.95 -15.53 10.70
N LEU A 401 1.03 -14.25 10.32
CA LEU A 401 2.10 -13.34 10.71
C LEU A 401 1.98 -12.94 12.19
N VAL A 402 0.78 -12.54 12.63
CA VAL A 402 0.56 -11.99 13.99
C VAL A 402 0.13 -13.04 15.01
N LYS A 403 -0.23 -14.25 14.56
CA LYS A 403 -0.56 -15.41 15.42
C LYS A 403 -1.63 -15.10 16.46
N ASP A 404 -2.68 -14.40 16.05
CA ASP A 404 -3.86 -14.06 16.87
C ASP A 404 -4.83 -15.25 17.06
N GLY A 405 -4.66 -16.32 16.28
CA GLY A 405 -5.57 -17.46 16.26
C GLY A 405 -6.93 -17.15 15.63
N ASN A 406 -6.99 -16.14 14.75
CA ASN A 406 -8.17 -15.65 14.04
C ASN A 406 -9.27 -15.19 14.99
N LYS A 407 -8.89 -14.60 16.13
CA LYS A 407 -9.82 -14.14 17.17
C LYS A 407 -9.78 -12.62 17.26
N PRO A 408 -10.91 -11.94 16.99
CA PRO A 408 -10.99 -10.50 17.21
C PRO A 408 -10.60 -10.14 18.64
N VAL A 409 -10.08 -8.93 18.82
CA VAL A 409 -9.85 -8.38 20.15
C VAL A 409 -11.15 -8.32 20.94
N ALA A 410 -11.04 -8.27 22.27
CA ALA A 410 -12.22 -8.14 23.10
C ALA A 410 -13.02 -6.89 22.72
N ASN A 411 -14.35 -6.99 22.76
CA ASN A 411 -15.30 -5.92 22.45
C ASN A 411 -15.32 -5.42 20.99
N ASP A 412 -14.67 -6.08 20.04
CA ASP A 412 -14.98 -5.87 18.62
C ASP A 412 -16.17 -6.76 18.21
N ASN A 413 -17.30 -6.12 17.89
CA ASN A 413 -18.55 -6.74 17.48
C ASN A 413 -18.75 -6.71 15.95
N ASN A 414 -17.78 -6.24 15.17
CA ASN A 414 -17.87 -6.26 13.72
C ASN A 414 -17.94 -7.72 13.24
N THR A 415 -18.54 -7.94 12.07
CA THR A 415 -18.65 -9.28 11.46
C THR A 415 -18.24 -9.29 10.01
N THR A 416 -18.31 -8.13 9.35
CA THR A 416 -17.94 -7.96 7.96
C THR A 416 -17.43 -6.54 7.70
N ILE A 417 -16.52 -6.40 6.74
CA ILE A 417 -16.12 -5.11 6.16
C ILE A 417 -16.79 -4.90 4.79
N GLU A 418 -17.20 -3.65 4.52
CA GLU A 418 -17.56 -3.20 3.17
C GLU A 418 -16.37 -2.50 2.51
N VAL A 419 -15.82 -3.09 1.45
CA VAL A 419 -14.85 -2.47 0.56
C VAL A 419 -15.61 -1.70 -0.53
N CYS A 420 -15.66 -0.38 -0.41
CA CYS A 420 -16.37 0.52 -1.30
C CYS A 420 -15.43 1.07 -2.38
N VAL A 421 -15.66 0.76 -3.66
CA VAL A 421 -14.73 1.09 -4.76
C VAL A 421 -15.40 1.99 -5.79
N PHE A 422 -14.93 3.23 -5.92
CA PHE A 422 -15.34 4.14 -6.99
C PHE A 422 -14.56 3.88 -8.29
N ASP A 423 -15.14 4.22 -9.44
CA ASP A 423 -14.54 3.95 -10.77
C ASP A 423 -13.29 4.81 -11.05
N SER A 424 -13.15 5.94 -10.34
CA SER A 424 -12.02 6.84 -10.53
C SER A 424 -11.74 7.70 -9.29
N SER A 425 -10.56 8.29 -9.23
CA SER A 425 -10.21 9.31 -8.23
C SER A 425 -11.15 10.52 -8.24
N THR A 426 -11.72 10.86 -9.40
CA THR A 426 -12.69 11.97 -9.53
C THR A 426 -14.06 11.59 -8.95
N ASP A 427 -14.52 10.35 -9.16
CA ASP A 427 -15.75 9.86 -8.56
C ASP A 427 -15.62 9.73 -7.04
N TYR A 428 -14.46 9.27 -6.56
CA TYR A 428 -14.15 9.27 -5.13
C TYR A 428 -14.31 10.67 -4.51
N GLN A 429 -13.67 11.69 -5.08
CA GLN A 429 -13.82 13.09 -4.62
C GLN A 429 -15.26 13.60 -4.71
N THR A 430 -16.02 13.14 -5.70
CA THR A 430 -17.41 13.58 -5.91
C THR A 430 -18.35 13.00 -4.86
N TYR A 431 -18.22 11.70 -4.56
CA TYR A 431 -19.26 10.96 -3.85
C TYR A 431 -18.88 10.55 -2.44
N ALA A 432 -17.61 10.21 -2.18
CA ALA A 432 -17.23 9.53 -0.95
C ALA A 432 -17.46 10.40 0.30
N GLY A 433 -17.11 11.68 0.21
CA GLY A 433 -17.43 12.68 1.23
C GLY A 433 -18.94 12.76 1.49
N ALA A 434 -19.74 12.94 0.45
CA ALA A 434 -21.20 13.06 0.59
C ALA A 434 -21.86 11.79 1.17
N MET A 435 -21.39 10.59 0.81
CA MET A 435 -21.94 9.30 1.25
C MET A 435 -21.49 8.90 2.66
N PHE A 436 -20.19 8.99 2.94
CA PHE A 436 -19.56 8.38 4.12
C PHE A 436 -19.02 9.41 5.10
N GLY A 437 -18.92 10.67 4.66
CA GLY A 437 -18.36 11.76 5.42
C GLY A 437 -16.90 11.59 5.73
N ILE A 438 -16.10 11.46 4.70
CA ILE A 438 -14.65 11.30 4.80
C ILE A 438 -13.97 12.48 4.14
N ASP A 439 -12.71 12.77 4.50
CA ASP A 439 -11.86 13.56 3.62
C ASP A 439 -11.54 12.72 2.37
N THR A 440 -11.56 13.35 1.21
CA THR A 440 -11.27 12.72 -0.07
C THR A 440 -9.93 13.13 -0.63
N ASN A 441 -9.13 13.91 0.10
CA ASN A 441 -7.78 14.29 -0.30
C ASN A 441 -6.73 13.25 0.16
N ASN A 442 -6.98 11.98 -0.16
CA ASN A 442 -6.15 10.84 0.22
C ASN A 442 -6.28 9.71 -0.82
N GLY A 443 -5.47 8.67 -0.65
CA GLY A 443 -5.43 7.47 -1.51
C GLY A 443 -6.56 6.46 -1.28
N GLY A 444 -7.55 6.79 -0.45
CA GLY A 444 -8.46 5.83 0.16
C GLY A 444 -8.37 5.93 1.69
N MET A 445 -9.41 5.43 2.37
CA MET A 445 -9.53 5.57 3.82
C MET A 445 -10.33 4.43 4.44
N TYR A 446 -9.83 3.91 5.57
CA TYR A 446 -10.55 3.03 6.47
C TYR A 446 -11.38 3.82 7.49
N LEU A 447 -12.70 3.67 7.42
CA LEU A 447 -13.66 4.18 8.39
C LEU A 447 -14.09 3.05 9.31
N GLU A 448 -13.44 2.96 10.47
CA GLU A 448 -13.65 1.90 11.46
C GLU A 448 -15.01 2.01 12.15
N GLY A 449 -15.41 3.22 12.52
CA GLY A 449 -16.59 3.45 13.35
C GLY A 449 -16.31 3.19 14.84
N ASP A 450 -17.31 2.63 15.53
CA ASP A 450 -17.17 2.17 16.91
C ASP A 450 -17.26 0.63 16.91
N PRO A 451 -16.14 -0.10 17.03
CA PRO A 451 -16.14 -1.56 16.92
C PRO A 451 -16.98 -2.23 18.03
N ALA A 452 -17.21 -1.56 19.16
CA ALA A 452 -18.05 -2.09 20.24
C ALA A 452 -19.55 -1.87 19.98
N ALA A 453 -19.94 -0.95 19.10
CA ALA A 453 -21.34 -0.65 18.84
C ALA A 453 -22.04 -1.78 18.06
N THR A 454 -23.23 -2.17 18.51
CA THR A 454 -24.08 -3.11 17.77
C THR A 454 -24.47 -2.51 16.42
N GLY A 455 -24.19 -3.23 15.33
CA GLY A 455 -24.51 -2.77 13.98
C GLY A 455 -23.48 -1.81 13.39
N ASN A 456 -22.30 -1.66 14.01
CA ASN A 456 -21.17 -0.99 13.36
C ASN A 456 -20.83 -1.67 12.03
N GLN A 457 -20.53 -0.87 11.01
CA GLN A 457 -20.16 -1.35 9.69
C GLN A 457 -18.84 -0.70 9.29
N PRO A 458 -17.70 -1.39 9.51
CA PRO A 458 -16.41 -0.89 9.07
C PRO A 458 -16.39 -0.84 7.54
N ARG A 459 -15.75 0.21 7.00
CA ARG A 459 -15.64 0.41 5.55
C ARG A 459 -14.23 0.78 5.16
N PHE A 460 -13.71 0.11 4.14
CA PHE A 460 -12.59 0.64 3.37
C PHE A 460 -13.16 1.34 2.14
N ILE A 461 -12.97 2.66 2.03
CA ILE A 461 -13.46 3.45 0.90
C ILE A 461 -12.27 3.81 -0.01
N ALA A 462 -12.37 3.44 -1.28
CA ALA A 462 -11.28 3.46 -2.24
C ALA A 462 -11.77 3.76 -3.67
N TYR A 463 -10.85 3.75 -4.63
CA TYR A 463 -11.16 3.89 -6.05
C TYR A 463 -10.17 3.10 -6.92
N GLU A 464 -10.57 2.84 -8.16
CA GLU A 464 -9.64 2.37 -9.18
C GLU A 464 -8.56 3.44 -9.44
N ALA A 465 -7.30 3.04 -9.46
CA ALA A 465 -6.19 3.86 -9.91
C ALA A 465 -6.23 4.03 -11.43
N GLU A 466 -7.11 4.89 -11.95
CA GLU A 466 -7.42 4.97 -13.39
C GLU A 466 -6.20 5.30 -14.28
N TRP A 467 -5.12 5.79 -13.69
CA TRP A 467 -3.85 6.09 -14.38
C TRP A 467 -2.98 4.86 -14.68
N VAL A 468 -3.31 3.67 -14.18
CA VAL A 468 -2.60 2.41 -14.53
C VAL A 468 -3.33 1.57 -15.59
N ARG A 469 -4.45 2.07 -16.12
CA ARG A 469 -5.22 1.41 -17.19
C ARG A 469 -4.32 1.09 -18.40
N PRO A 470 -4.52 -0.06 -19.09
CA PRO A 470 -5.66 -0.98 -18.94
C PRO A 470 -5.56 -1.97 -17.78
N THR A 471 -4.47 -1.97 -17.00
CA THR A 471 -4.38 -2.79 -15.79
C THR A 471 -5.33 -2.24 -14.74
N PHE A 472 -6.14 -3.12 -14.13
CA PHE A 472 -7.01 -2.74 -13.02
C PHE A 472 -6.27 -2.83 -11.71
N GLN A 473 -6.38 -1.79 -10.90
CA GLN A 473 -5.83 -1.76 -9.55
C GLN A 473 -6.70 -0.87 -8.68
N ILE A 474 -7.13 -1.37 -7.52
CA ILE A 474 -7.70 -0.52 -6.47
C ILE A 474 -6.53 0.14 -5.74
N TRP A 475 -6.54 1.47 -5.67
CA TRP A 475 -5.46 2.23 -5.07
C TRP A 475 -5.32 1.91 -3.58
N ASN A 476 -4.09 1.64 -3.12
CA ASN A 476 -3.72 1.28 -1.74
C ASN A 476 -4.48 0.07 -1.12
N LEU A 477 -5.07 -0.83 -1.94
CA LEU A 477 -5.93 -1.92 -1.46
C LEU A 477 -5.37 -2.71 -0.27
N ASN A 478 -4.15 -3.24 -0.40
CA ASN A 478 -3.58 -4.11 0.62
C ASN A 478 -3.10 -3.34 1.85
N HIS A 479 -2.65 -2.08 1.69
CA HIS A 479 -2.30 -1.23 2.83
C HIS A 479 -3.56 -0.98 3.69
N GLU A 480 -4.63 -0.49 3.08
CA GLU A 480 -5.85 -0.08 3.80
C GLU A 480 -6.62 -1.28 4.38
N TYR A 481 -6.62 -2.41 3.69
CA TYR A 481 -7.19 -3.64 4.25
C TYR A 481 -6.44 -4.10 5.51
N THR A 482 -5.14 -3.81 5.62
CA THR A 482 -4.39 -4.12 6.84
C THR A 482 -4.88 -3.28 8.01
N HIS A 483 -5.27 -2.01 7.84
CA HIS A 483 -5.82 -1.20 8.93
C HIS A 483 -7.09 -1.82 9.53
N TYR A 484 -7.95 -2.42 8.70
CA TYR A 484 -9.10 -3.19 9.18
C TYR A 484 -8.68 -4.42 10.00
N LEU A 485 -7.72 -5.20 9.49
CA LEU A 485 -7.25 -6.39 10.19
C LEU A 485 -6.55 -6.04 11.52
N ASP A 486 -5.67 -5.04 11.52
CA ASP A 486 -4.96 -4.54 12.70
C ASP A 486 -5.96 -4.02 13.76
N GLY A 487 -6.91 -3.16 13.35
CA GLY A 487 -7.97 -2.66 14.25
C GLY A 487 -8.85 -3.76 14.84
N ARG A 488 -9.14 -4.81 14.08
CA ARG A 488 -10.01 -5.90 14.52
C ARG A 488 -9.32 -6.95 15.38
N PHE A 489 -8.04 -7.23 15.12
CA PHE A 489 -7.36 -8.42 15.66
C PHE A 489 -6.15 -8.12 16.53
N ASP A 490 -5.56 -6.94 16.41
CA ASP A 490 -4.35 -6.55 17.14
C ASP A 490 -4.55 -5.36 18.08
N MET A 491 -5.42 -4.40 17.72
CA MET A 491 -5.60 -3.16 18.48
C MET A 491 -6.95 -3.11 19.21
N TYR A 492 -6.93 -3.11 20.54
CA TYR A 492 -8.18 -3.06 21.33
C TYR A 492 -8.89 -1.70 21.30
N GLY A 493 -10.17 -1.69 20.94
CA GLY A 493 -11.00 -0.49 20.97
C GLY A 493 -10.96 0.26 19.64
N ASP A 494 -11.34 1.54 19.66
CA ASP A 494 -11.35 2.35 18.45
C ASP A 494 -10.01 3.06 18.20
N PHE A 495 -9.88 3.65 17.01
CA PHE A 495 -8.70 4.42 16.61
C PHE A 495 -8.24 5.48 17.64
N ASN A 496 -9.15 6.12 18.39
CA ASN A 496 -8.74 7.10 19.41
C ASN A 496 -8.08 6.43 20.61
N ALA A 497 -8.54 5.24 21.01
CA ALA A 497 -7.87 4.45 22.04
C ALA A 497 -6.45 4.06 21.58
N ASN A 498 -6.35 3.65 20.32
CA ASN A 498 -5.12 3.17 19.68
C ASN A 498 -4.00 4.22 19.65
N VAL A 499 -4.34 5.51 19.61
CA VAL A 499 -3.38 6.63 19.53
C VAL A 499 -3.23 7.42 20.83
N THR A 500 -3.68 6.88 21.98
CA THR A 500 -3.47 7.50 23.30
C THR A 500 -1.99 7.53 23.73
N THR A 501 -1.18 6.64 23.16
CA THR A 501 0.28 6.68 23.21
C THR A 501 0.84 6.68 21.79
N PRO A 502 2.13 7.03 21.57
CA PRO A 502 2.72 7.02 20.23
C PRO A 502 2.79 5.60 19.65
N THR A 503 1.83 5.25 18.79
CA THR A 503 1.68 3.94 18.14
C THR A 503 1.79 4.01 16.62
N ILE A 504 2.02 5.19 16.04
CA ILE A 504 1.96 5.38 14.58
C ILE A 504 3.08 4.65 13.84
N TRP A 505 4.21 4.41 14.49
CA TRP A 505 5.27 3.53 13.95
C TRP A 505 4.75 2.13 13.65
N TRP A 506 3.79 1.65 14.46
CA TRP A 506 3.10 0.38 14.28
C TRP A 506 1.98 0.53 13.27
N ILE A 507 0.97 1.37 13.52
CA ILE A 507 -0.25 1.44 12.68
C ILE A 507 0.10 1.59 11.19
N GLU A 508 0.89 2.62 10.85
CA GLU A 508 1.22 2.89 9.45
C GLU A 508 2.38 2.01 8.95
N GLY A 509 3.37 1.75 9.81
CA GLY A 509 4.50 0.88 9.46
C GLY A 509 4.11 -0.57 9.22
N PHE A 510 3.10 -1.06 9.93
CA PHE A 510 2.59 -2.42 9.84
C PHE A 510 1.68 -2.60 8.63
N ALA A 511 0.82 -1.63 8.34
CA ALA A 511 0.07 -1.60 7.08
C ALA A 511 0.99 -1.62 5.85
N GLU A 512 2.05 -0.80 5.87
CA GLU A 512 3.11 -0.86 4.86
C GLU A 512 3.80 -2.23 4.81
N TYR A 513 4.21 -2.76 5.97
CA TYR A 513 4.93 -4.04 6.04
C TYR A 513 4.09 -5.18 5.48
N VAL A 514 2.86 -5.34 5.93
CA VAL A 514 1.93 -6.36 5.44
C VAL A 514 1.69 -6.19 3.94
N SER A 515 1.39 -4.97 3.47
CA SER A 515 1.14 -4.71 2.04
C SER A 515 2.31 -5.15 1.15
N TYR A 516 3.53 -4.75 1.48
CA TYR A 516 4.72 -5.07 0.67
C TYR A 516 5.16 -6.52 0.82
N SER A 517 5.13 -7.08 2.03
CA SER A 517 5.48 -8.49 2.27
C SER A 517 4.51 -9.44 1.59
N TYR A 518 3.20 -9.21 1.73
CA TYR A 518 2.15 -10.04 1.13
C TYR A 518 2.27 -10.08 -0.40
N ARG A 519 2.46 -8.90 -1.03
CA ARG A 519 2.65 -8.79 -2.48
C ARG A 519 4.04 -9.20 -2.95
N LYS A 520 4.98 -9.45 -2.03
CA LYS A 520 6.38 -9.77 -2.31
C LYS A 520 7.09 -8.68 -3.13
N VAL A 521 6.76 -7.42 -2.86
CA VAL A 521 7.33 -6.25 -3.53
C VAL A 521 8.32 -5.56 -2.61
N THR A 522 9.45 -5.11 -3.14
CA THR A 522 10.40 -4.28 -2.36
C THR A 522 9.84 -2.88 -2.17
N ASN A 523 9.84 -2.37 -0.94
CA ASN A 523 9.60 -0.95 -0.68
C ASN A 523 10.89 -0.15 -0.96
N ASP A 524 11.15 0.15 -2.24
CA ASP A 524 12.39 0.81 -2.68
C ASP A 524 12.63 2.17 -1.99
N SER A 525 11.56 2.93 -1.72
CA SER A 525 11.63 4.19 -0.96
C SER A 525 12.18 3.95 0.44
N ALA A 526 11.63 2.98 1.17
CA ALA A 526 12.10 2.66 2.50
C ALA A 526 13.54 2.12 2.49
N ILE A 527 13.93 1.33 1.48
CA ILE A 527 15.32 0.88 1.33
C ILE A 527 16.27 2.06 1.07
N ALA A 528 15.84 3.06 0.27
CA ALA A 528 16.60 4.28 0.07
C ALA A 528 16.75 5.11 1.36
N GLU A 529 15.71 5.18 2.20
CA GLU A 529 15.79 5.82 3.51
C GLU A 529 16.71 5.05 4.48
N ALA A 530 16.67 3.71 4.47
CA ALA A 530 17.53 2.87 5.29
C ALA A 530 19.02 3.19 5.08
N ALA A 531 19.43 3.46 3.82
CA ALA A 531 20.80 3.84 3.47
C ALA A 531 21.25 5.17 4.12
N LYS A 532 20.32 6.07 4.43
CA LYS A 532 20.62 7.39 5.03
C LYS A 532 20.90 7.30 6.53
N LYS A 533 20.44 6.25 7.21
CA LYS A 533 20.60 6.03 8.66
C LYS A 533 20.16 7.23 9.52
N THR A 534 19.01 7.82 9.18
CA THR A 534 18.52 9.06 9.80
C THR A 534 18.05 8.89 11.24
N TYR A 535 17.34 7.80 11.56
CA TYR A 535 16.75 7.57 12.89
C TYR A 535 17.24 6.28 13.53
N ALA A 536 17.63 6.38 14.81
CA ALA A 536 17.77 5.21 15.67
C ALA A 536 16.40 4.57 15.90
N LEU A 537 16.34 3.25 16.11
CA LEU A 537 15.08 2.54 16.35
C LEU A 537 14.36 3.10 17.58
N SER A 538 15.10 3.40 18.64
CA SER A 538 14.56 4.00 19.87
C SER A 538 13.82 5.33 19.66
N THR A 539 14.22 6.12 18.67
CA THR A 539 13.52 7.37 18.30
C THR A 539 12.18 7.08 17.65
N LEU A 540 12.05 5.99 16.90
CA LEU A 540 10.85 5.68 16.13
C LEU A 540 9.65 5.32 17.01
N TRP A 541 9.88 4.91 18.26
CA TRP A 541 8.82 4.71 19.26
C TRP A 541 8.00 5.97 19.53
N ASP A 542 8.53 7.16 19.24
CA ASP A 542 7.85 8.45 19.44
C ASP A 542 7.13 8.97 18.18
N THR A 543 6.93 8.09 17.19
CA THR A 543 6.28 8.50 15.94
C THR A 543 4.78 8.76 16.16
N THR A 544 4.35 9.93 15.73
CA THR A 544 2.94 10.39 15.73
C THR A 544 2.61 11.01 14.37
N TYR A 545 1.33 11.32 14.11
CA TYR A 545 0.93 12.01 12.87
C TYR A 545 1.47 13.44 12.74
N SER A 546 2.03 14.03 13.81
CA SER A 546 2.70 15.33 13.71
C SER A 546 4.11 15.23 13.10
N ASN A 547 4.60 14.02 12.81
CA ASN A 547 5.87 13.81 12.13
C ASN A 547 5.71 13.85 10.60
N ASP A 548 6.83 13.94 9.88
CA ASP A 548 6.78 13.92 8.42
C ASP A 548 6.45 12.52 7.86
N THR A 549 5.97 12.49 6.62
CA THR A 549 5.55 11.27 5.92
C THR A 549 6.67 10.24 5.79
N THR A 550 7.94 10.67 5.71
CA THR A 550 9.09 9.76 5.62
C THR A 550 9.23 8.97 6.92
N ARG A 551 9.14 9.67 8.06
CA ARG A 551 9.22 9.03 9.37
C ARG A 551 8.02 8.12 9.63
N ILE A 552 6.82 8.54 9.26
CA ILE A 552 5.59 7.77 9.48
C ILE A 552 5.62 6.46 8.69
N TYR A 553 5.75 6.52 7.36
CA TYR A 553 5.54 5.35 6.51
C TYR A 553 6.82 4.54 6.27
N TYR A 554 7.91 5.18 5.84
CA TYR A 554 9.11 4.44 5.45
C TYR A 554 9.92 3.97 6.65
N TRP A 555 10.13 4.83 7.64
CA TRP A 555 10.82 4.43 8.87
C TRP A 555 9.94 3.56 9.77
N GLY A 556 8.62 3.78 9.79
CA GLY A 556 7.66 2.85 10.40
C GLY A 556 7.76 1.45 9.80
N TYR A 557 7.70 1.32 8.47
CA TYR A 557 7.90 0.04 7.75
C TYR A 557 9.19 -0.66 8.16
N LEU A 558 10.32 0.06 8.16
CA LEU A 558 11.62 -0.51 8.53
C LEU A 558 11.62 -0.99 9.99
N ALA A 559 11.05 -0.21 10.91
CA ALA A 559 10.98 -0.56 12.32
C ALA A 559 10.15 -1.82 12.55
N VAL A 560 8.95 -1.89 11.96
CA VAL A 560 8.07 -3.06 12.07
C VAL A 560 8.74 -4.30 11.48
N ARG A 561 9.28 -4.18 10.26
CA ARG A 561 9.99 -5.27 9.60
C ARG A 561 11.17 -5.80 10.42
N TYR A 562 12.01 -4.91 10.95
CA TYR A 562 13.12 -5.29 11.82
C TYR A 562 12.65 -6.05 13.05
N MET A 563 11.57 -5.60 13.70
CA MET A 563 11.02 -6.27 14.87
C MET A 563 10.51 -7.67 14.54
N PHE A 564 9.84 -7.86 13.40
CA PHE A 564 9.44 -9.20 12.94
C PHE A 564 10.63 -10.11 12.61
N GLU A 565 11.63 -9.60 11.89
CA GLU A 565 12.78 -10.39 11.44
C GLU A 565 13.76 -10.72 12.57
N ARG A 566 13.97 -9.79 13.50
CA ARG A 566 15.07 -9.87 14.48
C ARG A 566 14.60 -10.10 15.91
N HIS A 567 13.40 -9.67 16.28
CA HIS A 567 12.90 -9.69 17.65
C HIS A 567 11.42 -10.15 17.78
N PRO A 568 11.02 -11.26 17.15
CA PRO A 568 9.61 -11.67 17.11
C PRO A 568 8.99 -11.94 18.49
N GLY A 569 9.78 -12.35 19.48
CA GLY A 569 9.30 -12.58 20.86
C GLY A 569 8.94 -11.29 21.61
N ASP A 570 9.73 -10.24 21.43
CA ASP A 570 9.41 -8.92 22.00
C ASP A 570 8.22 -8.29 21.28
N LEU A 571 8.12 -8.48 19.96
CA LEU A 571 6.97 -8.00 19.21
C LEU A 571 5.67 -8.71 19.62
N ALA A 572 5.72 -10.03 19.85
CA ALA A 572 4.58 -10.77 20.41
C ALA A 572 4.16 -10.23 21.79
N THR A 573 5.11 -9.75 22.59
CA THR A 573 4.82 -9.11 23.88
C THR A 573 4.11 -7.76 23.68
N VAL A 574 4.57 -6.94 22.74
CA VAL A 574 3.92 -5.67 22.37
C VAL A 574 2.49 -5.90 21.89
N LEU A 575 2.27 -6.85 20.98
CA LEU A 575 0.95 -7.24 20.50
C LEU A 575 0.04 -7.74 21.64
N GLY A 576 0.59 -8.45 22.63
CA GLY A 576 -0.15 -8.85 23.83
C GLY A 576 -0.71 -7.67 24.61
N TYR A 577 0.05 -6.58 24.74
CA TYR A 577 -0.44 -5.35 25.38
C TYR A 577 -1.48 -4.63 24.51
N TYR A 578 -1.26 -4.50 23.20
CA TYR A 578 -2.21 -3.85 22.29
C TYR A 578 -3.56 -4.54 22.24
N ARG A 579 -3.58 -5.88 22.15
CA ARG A 579 -4.80 -6.70 22.17
C ARG A 579 -5.57 -6.62 23.49
N ALA A 580 -4.88 -6.30 24.58
CA ALA A 580 -5.46 -6.08 25.90
C ALA A 580 -5.89 -4.63 26.16
N GLY A 581 -5.56 -3.69 25.27
CA GLY A 581 -5.78 -2.26 25.45
C GLY A 581 -4.85 -1.63 26.51
N ASP A 582 -3.74 -2.28 26.85
CA ASP A 582 -2.75 -1.76 27.80
C ASP A 582 -1.69 -0.91 27.09
N TRP A 583 -2.13 0.25 26.59
CA TRP A 583 -1.29 1.19 25.84
C TRP A 583 -0.10 1.72 26.63
N ASN A 584 -0.26 1.89 27.95
CA ASN A 584 0.80 2.36 28.84
C ASN A 584 1.82 1.26 29.14
N GLY A 585 1.38 0.01 29.31
CA GLY A 585 2.24 -1.16 29.43
C GLY A 585 3.09 -1.37 28.19
N ALA A 586 2.47 -1.33 27.00
CA ALA A 586 3.17 -1.39 25.71
C ALA A 586 4.22 -0.28 25.59
N ARG A 587 3.83 0.96 25.90
CA ARG A 587 4.73 2.12 25.86
C ARG A 587 5.92 1.96 26.79
N THR A 588 5.68 1.52 28.02
CA THR A 588 6.73 1.26 29.02
C THR A 588 7.69 0.17 28.55
N PHE A 589 7.17 -0.89 27.93
CA PHE A 589 7.98 -1.96 27.37
C PHE A 589 8.86 -1.47 26.21
N LEU A 590 8.29 -0.72 25.27
CA LEU A 590 9.01 -0.15 24.12
C LEU A 590 10.13 0.83 24.56
N THR A 591 9.81 1.82 25.40
CA THR A 591 10.79 2.87 25.76
C THR A 591 11.70 2.49 26.92
N GLY A 592 11.24 1.63 27.83
CA GLY A 592 11.97 1.24 29.03
C GLY A 592 12.68 -0.10 28.87
N THR A 593 11.94 -1.16 28.52
CA THR A 593 12.52 -2.51 28.41
C THR A 593 13.36 -2.65 27.16
N ILE A 594 12.81 -2.38 25.97
CA ILE A 594 13.56 -2.40 24.71
C ILE A 594 14.53 -1.20 24.68
N GLY A 595 14.00 0.02 24.87
CA GLY A 595 14.79 1.25 24.91
C GLY A 595 15.73 1.36 23.70
N SER A 596 17.01 1.63 23.97
CA SER A 596 18.07 1.72 22.96
C SER A 596 18.86 0.42 22.75
N ARG A 597 18.46 -0.70 23.39
CA ARG A 597 19.24 -1.96 23.36
C ARG A 597 19.49 -2.48 21.94
N TYR A 598 18.57 -2.20 21.02
CA TYR A 598 18.61 -2.68 19.64
C TYR A 598 19.21 -1.69 18.65
N ASP A 599 19.52 -0.46 19.05
CA ASP A 599 19.99 0.58 18.12
C ASP A 599 21.27 0.16 17.38
N SER A 600 22.21 -0.52 18.06
CA SER A 600 23.44 -1.00 17.43
C SER A 600 23.20 -2.07 16.36
N ASP A 601 22.34 -3.05 16.66
CA ASP A 601 21.99 -4.12 15.71
C ASP A 601 21.11 -3.59 14.57
N TRP A 602 20.19 -2.68 14.87
CA TRP A 602 19.40 -1.92 13.90
C TRP A 602 20.28 -1.26 12.83
N TRP A 603 21.35 -0.57 13.21
CA TRP A 603 22.26 0.06 12.25
C TRP A 603 22.97 -0.93 11.32
N THR A 604 23.21 -2.15 11.83
CA THR A 604 23.80 -3.24 11.05
C THR A 604 22.77 -3.80 10.08
N TRP A 605 21.55 -4.04 10.56
CA TRP A 605 20.44 -4.52 9.73
C TRP A 605 20.07 -3.54 8.61
N LEU A 606 19.99 -2.23 8.90
CA LEU A 606 19.74 -1.21 7.87
C LEU A 606 20.80 -1.21 6.76
N ALA A 607 22.07 -1.41 7.12
CA ALA A 607 23.14 -1.50 6.12
C ALA A 607 22.97 -2.72 5.21
N ALA A 608 22.56 -3.87 5.78
CA ALA A 608 22.25 -5.07 5.01
C ALA A 608 21.03 -4.87 4.09
N CYS A 609 19.97 -4.23 4.59
CA CYS A 609 18.82 -3.85 3.77
C CYS A 609 19.23 -2.98 2.57
N ALA A 610 20.02 -1.93 2.82
CA ALA A 610 20.50 -1.02 1.78
C ALA A 610 21.40 -1.73 0.75
N SER A 611 22.05 -2.84 1.15
CA SER A 611 22.82 -3.71 0.25
C SER A 611 22.00 -4.81 -0.42
N GLY A 612 20.67 -4.77 -0.33
CA GLY A 612 19.77 -5.70 -1.03
C GLY A 612 19.24 -6.86 -0.19
N ALA A 613 19.62 -7.01 1.08
CA ALA A 613 19.10 -8.09 1.94
C ALA A 613 17.57 -8.00 2.16
N CYS A 614 17.00 -6.83 1.90
CA CYS A 614 15.59 -6.54 2.13
C CYS A 614 14.72 -6.52 0.86
N ALA A 615 15.25 -7.06 -0.25
CA ALA A 615 14.47 -7.25 -1.48
C ALA A 615 13.30 -8.24 -1.28
N GLY A 616 12.18 -8.04 -2.01
CA GLY A 616 11.04 -8.96 -2.02
C GLY A 616 10.04 -8.78 -0.86
N GLY A 617 10.02 -7.62 -0.20
CA GLY A 617 8.95 -7.24 0.73
C GLY A 617 9.06 -7.75 2.16
N GLY A 618 9.97 -8.65 2.49
CA GLY A 618 10.28 -8.98 3.90
C GLY A 618 9.37 -9.99 4.60
N GLY A 619 8.51 -10.68 3.87
CA GLY A 619 8.08 -12.01 4.32
C GLY A 619 9.25 -12.95 4.10
N GLY A 620 9.77 -13.57 5.17
CA GLY A 620 10.91 -14.49 5.10
C GLY A 620 10.80 -15.37 3.86
N GLY A 621 11.80 -15.29 2.99
CA GLY A 621 11.67 -15.74 1.60
C GLY A 621 11.09 -17.15 1.51
N ASN A 622 10.09 -17.31 0.64
CA ASN A 622 9.47 -18.59 0.34
C ASN A 622 10.55 -19.67 0.13
N GLN A 623 10.55 -20.70 0.97
CA GLN A 623 11.48 -21.81 0.79
C GLN A 623 10.93 -22.72 -0.28
N ALA A 624 11.67 -22.84 -1.39
CA ALA A 624 11.23 -23.68 -2.50
C ALA A 624 10.90 -25.11 -2.01
N PRO A 625 9.81 -25.71 -2.51
CA PRO A 625 9.36 -27.01 -2.07
C PRO A 625 10.41 -28.06 -2.40
N THR A 626 10.52 -29.10 -1.59
CA THR A 626 11.40 -30.23 -1.89
C THR A 626 10.64 -31.25 -2.73
N ALA A 627 10.94 -31.27 -4.03
CA ALA A 627 10.40 -32.28 -4.96
C ALA A 627 10.97 -33.68 -4.62
N LYS A 628 10.08 -34.68 -4.53
CA LYS A 628 10.48 -36.07 -4.29
C LYS A 628 9.44 -37.03 -4.85
N PHE A 629 9.89 -38.13 -5.43
CA PHE A 629 8.99 -39.19 -5.89
C PHE A 629 9.58 -40.59 -5.80
N SER A 630 8.71 -41.58 -5.96
CA SER A 630 9.02 -42.99 -6.15
C SER A 630 8.34 -43.52 -7.41
N SER A 631 8.85 -44.63 -7.96
CA SER A 631 8.36 -45.22 -9.22
C SER A 631 8.39 -46.75 -9.17
N SER A 632 7.44 -47.38 -9.84
CA SER A 632 7.39 -48.84 -10.04
C SER A 632 7.12 -49.15 -11.50
N ALA A 633 8.08 -49.82 -12.16
CA ALA A 633 7.99 -50.20 -13.57
C ALA A 633 7.48 -51.65 -13.72
N ASN A 634 6.58 -51.86 -14.68
CA ASN A 634 6.14 -53.16 -15.15
C ASN A 634 6.09 -53.12 -16.68
N GLY A 635 7.11 -53.72 -17.31
CA GLY A 635 7.32 -53.58 -18.74
C GLY A 635 7.58 -52.14 -19.14
N LEU A 636 6.82 -51.69 -20.14
CA LEU A 636 6.86 -50.30 -20.60
C LEU A 636 6.02 -49.35 -19.75
N THR A 637 5.29 -49.84 -18.75
CA THR A 637 4.40 -48.99 -17.93
C THR A 637 5.01 -48.71 -16.57
N VAL A 638 5.07 -47.45 -16.17
CA VAL A 638 5.58 -46.99 -14.88
C VAL A 638 4.49 -46.25 -14.11
N LYS A 639 4.28 -46.63 -12.85
CA LYS A 639 3.46 -45.89 -11.90
C LYS A 639 4.36 -44.99 -11.04
N PHE A 640 3.99 -43.72 -10.90
CA PHE A 640 4.71 -42.74 -10.11
C PHE A 640 3.88 -42.32 -8.90
N THR A 641 4.56 -42.11 -7.77
CA THR A 641 3.95 -41.60 -6.54
C THR A 641 4.71 -40.36 -6.08
N ASP A 642 4.02 -39.23 -6.00
CA ASP A 642 4.55 -37.99 -5.44
C ASP A 642 4.74 -38.10 -3.91
N GLN A 643 5.89 -37.64 -3.44
CA GLN A 643 6.29 -37.60 -2.03
C GLN A 643 6.87 -36.22 -1.67
N SER A 644 6.57 -35.19 -2.46
CA SER A 644 7.09 -33.83 -2.29
C SER A 644 6.53 -33.18 -1.03
N THR A 645 7.33 -32.33 -0.41
CA THR A 645 6.97 -31.61 0.81
C THR A 645 7.31 -30.15 0.66
N ASP A 646 6.57 -29.32 1.38
CA ASP A 646 6.82 -27.90 1.54
C ASP A 646 6.83 -27.60 3.04
N THR A 647 7.83 -26.85 3.49
CA THR A 647 8.11 -26.59 4.91
C THR A 647 7.38 -25.37 5.46
N ASP A 648 7.03 -24.43 4.59
CA ASP A 648 6.39 -23.16 4.90
C ASP A 648 5.11 -22.93 4.10
N GLY A 649 4.76 -23.84 3.20
CA GLY A 649 3.51 -23.80 2.42
C GLY A 649 2.93 -25.16 2.05
N THR A 650 2.20 -25.17 0.93
CA THR A 650 1.57 -26.38 0.35
C THR A 650 1.87 -26.51 -1.14
N ILE A 651 1.89 -27.73 -1.68
CA ILE A 651 2.13 -27.95 -3.11
C ILE A 651 0.89 -27.60 -3.95
N ALA A 652 0.92 -26.45 -4.60
CA ALA A 652 -0.17 -25.94 -5.44
C ALA A 652 -0.25 -26.62 -6.82
N SER A 653 0.88 -26.98 -7.44
CA SER A 653 0.86 -27.66 -8.75
C SER A 653 2.04 -28.61 -8.98
N ARG A 654 1.88 -29.50 -9.96
CA ARG A 654 2.84 -30.55 -10.34
C ARG A 654 2.98 -30.57 -11.85
N ASN A 655 4.20 -30.79 -12.32
CA ASN A 655 4.50 -31.05 -13.71
C ASN A 655 5.52 -32.19 -13.80
N TRP A 656 5.09 -33.31 -14.37
CA TRP A 656 5.91 -34.45 -14.70
C TRP A 656 6.40 -34.32 -16.14
N ASP A 657 7.69 -34.55 -16.36
CA ASP A 657 8.30 -34.81 -17.67
C ASP A 657 8.82 -36.24 -17.64
N PHE A 658 8.29 -37.10 -18.49
CA PHE A 658 8.68 -38.51 -18.52
C PHE A 658 9.96 -38.77 -19.32
N GLY A 659 10.55 -37.76 -19.96
CA GLY A 659 11.81 -37.89 -20.71
C GLY A 659 11.67 -38.50 -22.11
N ASP A 660 10.45 -38.76 -22.58
CA ASP A 660 10.12 -39.18 -23.94
C ASP A 660 9.33 -38.10 -24.73
N GLY A 661 9.21 -36.90 -24.17
CA GLY A 661 8.47 -35.77 -24.72
C GLY A 661 7.03 -35.65 -24.23
N SER A 662 6.54 -36.59 -23.42
CA SER A 662 5.22 -36.53 -22.79
C SER A 662 5.27 -35.99 -21.35
N THR A 663 4.16 -35.40 -20.89
CA THR A 663 4.05 -34.75 -19.57
C THR A 663 2.75 -35.09 -18.84
N SER A 664 2.67 -34.82 -17.54
CA SER A 664 1.44 -34.95 -16.75
C SER A 664 1.39 -33.95 -15.59
N THR A 665 0.18 -33.54 -15.20
CA THR A 665 -0.06 -32.70 -14.00
C THR A 665 -0.75 -33.46 -12.86
N SER A 666 -1.00 -34.75 -13.03
CA SER A 666 -1.63 -35.59 -11.99
C SER A 666 -0.71 -35.80 -10.80
N ALA A 667 -1.27 -35.96 -9.60
CA ALA A 667 -0.48 -36.20 -8.39
C ALA A 667 0.33 -37.51 -8.46
N ASN A 668 -0.30 -38.60 -8.90
CA ASN A 668 0.32 -39.92 -9.00
C ASN A 668 0.04 -40.53 -10.39
N PRO A 669 0.76 -40.10 -11.45
CA PRO A 669 0.48 -40.55 -12.81
C PRO A 669 0.95 -41.99 -13.07
N SER A 670 0.34 -42.62 -14.08
CA SER A 670 0.85 -43.83 -14.72
C SER A 670 1.20 -43.48 -16.16
N HIS A 671 2.40 -43.85 -16.62
CA HIS A 671 2.87 -43.57 -17.97
C HIS A 671 3.36 -44.84 -18.67
N THR A 672 3.11 -44.97 -19.97
CA THR A 672 3.55 -46.11 -20.78
C THR A 672 4.45 -45.61 -21.91
N TYR A 673 5.70 -46.08 -21.93
CA TYR A 673 6.70 -45.69 -22.93
C TYR A 673 6.51 -46.46 -24.24
N GLY A 674 6.87 -45.84 -25.36
CA GLY A 674 6.75 -46.45 -26.69
C GLY A 674 7.84 -47.47 -27.05
N ALA A 675 8.97 -47.45 -26.34
CA ALA A 675 10.11 -48.32 -26.62
C ALA A 675 10.90 -48.63 -25.34
N ASP A 676 11.73 -49.67 -25.42
CA ASP A 676 12.72 -50.01 -24.40
C ASP A 676 13.75 -48.89 -24.28
N GLY A 677 14.12 -48.56 -23.05
CA GLY A 677 15.11 -47.53 -22.82
C GLY A 677 15.20 -47.10 -21.37
N THR A 678 16.17 -46.22 -21.13
CA THR A 678 16.30 -45.51 -19.86
C THR A 678 15.89 -44.07 -20.10
N TYR A 679 14.86 -43.64 -19.39
CA TYR A 679 14.27 -42.30 -19.51
C TYR A 679 14.58 -41.48 -18.26
N THR A 680 14.96 -40.22 -18.45
CA THR A 680 15.17 -39.29 -17.33
C THR A 680 13.83 -38.65 -16.99
N VAL A 681 13.21 -39.12 -15.92
CA VAL A 681 11.93 -38.60 -15.44
C VAL A 681 12.17 -37.47 -14.46
N ALA A 682 11.51 -36.33 -14.67
CA ALA A 682 11.56 -35.16 -13.79
C ALA A 682 10.18 -34.84 -13.22
N LEU A 683 10.12 -34.54 -11.93
CA LEU A 683 8.97 -33.94 -11.26
C LEU A 683 9.35 -32.53 -10.82
N THR A 684 8.68 -31.53 -11.38
CA THR A 684 8.69 -30.15 -10.90
C THR A 684 7.40 -29.89 -10.11
N VAL A 685 7.53 -29.44 -8.86
CA VAL A 685 6.39 -29.00 -8.04
C VAL A 685 6.50 -27.52 -7.78
N THR A 686 5.35 -26.83 -7.76
CA THR A 686 5.24 -25.42 -7.41
C THR A 686 4.42 -25.31 -6.14
N ASP A 687 4.92 -24.56 -5.17
CA ASP A 687 4.18 -24.26 -3.94
C ASP A 687 3.08 -23.20 -4.14
N ASP A 688 2.28 -22.99 -3.11
CA ASP A 688 1.24 -21.96 -3.02
C ASP A 688 1.79 -20.53 -2.99
N ALA A 689 3.11 -20.38 -2.87
CA ALA A 689 3.84 -19.12 -2.93
C ALA A 689 4.62 -18.92 -4.26
N GLY A 690 4.46 -19.82 -5.24
CA GLY A 690 5.04 -19.77 -6.59
C GLY A 690 6.48 -20.25 -6.74
N ALA A 691 7.21 -20.67 -5.70
CA ALA A 691 8.55 -21.24 -5.89
C ALA A 691 8.48 -22.70 -6.34
N THR A 692 9.54 -23.15 -7.00
CA THR A 692 9.57 -24.47 -7.63
C THR A 692 10.72 -25.32 -7.14
N GLY A 693 10.44 -26.59 -6.86
CA GLY A 693 11.43 -27.63 -6.65
C GLY A 693 11.40 -28.63 -7.80
N THR A 694 12.56 -29.17 -8.19
CA THR A 694 12.63 -30.22 -9.22
C THR A 694 13.46 -31.41 -8.74
N SER A 695 12.97 -32.62 -9.00
CA SER A 695 13.68 -33.89 -8.76
C SER A 695 13.72 -34.69 -10.05
N SER A 696 14.87 -35.25 -10.41
CA SER A 696 15.04 -36.08 -11.61
C SER A 696 15.65 -37.44 -11.28
N ARG A 697 15.17 -38.51 -11.93
CA ARG A 697 15.70 -39.88 -11.80
C ARG A 697 15.68 -40.60 -13.14
N GLN A 698 16.68 -41.46 -13.37
CA GLN A 698 16.68 -42.37 -14.53
C GLN A 698 15.83 -43.60 -14.23
N ILE A 699 14.85 -43.88 -15.10
CA ILE A 699 13.95 -45.04 -15.02
C ILE A 699 14.13 -45.88 -16.27
N SER A 700 14.54 -47.13 -16.10
CA SER A 700 14.63 -48.10 -17.19
C SER A 700 13.31 -48.85 -17.36
N VAL A 701 12.83 -48.92 -18.60
CA VAL A 701 11.65 -49.67 -19.01
C VAL A 701 11.99 -50.55 -20.21
N SER A 702 11.31 -51.68 -20.33
CA SER A 702 11.53 -52.61 -21.44
C SER A 702 10.22 -53.27 -21.82
N ALA A 703 9.93 -53.39 -23.12
CA ALA A 703 8.86 -54.21 -23.70
C ALA A 703 8.98 -55.66 -23.23
N GLY A 704 10.18 -56.07 -22.83
CA GLY A 704 10.46 -57.33 -22.17
C GLY A 704 9.93 -57.46 -20.74
N GLY A 705 9.26 -56.47 -20.14
CA GLY A 705 8.57 -56.70 -18.88
C GLY A 705 7.20 -57.34 -19.08
N GLY A 706 7.22 -58.63 -19.41
CA GLY A 706 6.53 -59.58 -18.56
C GLY A 706 7.55 -60.01 -17.50
N GLY A 707 7.23 -60.24 -16.23
CA GLY A 707 6.13 -61.13 -15.89
C GLY A 707 6.26 -62.54 -16.50
N GLY A 708 7.26 -62.79 -17.35
CA GLY A 708 7.62 -64.07 -17.92
C GLY A 708 9.03 -64.40 -17.45
N THR A 709 9.13 -65.39 -16.59
CA THR A 709 10.37 -66.07 -16.23
C THR A 709 11.25 -66.27 -17.48
N ALA A 710 12.50 -65.82 -17.45
CA ALA A 710 13.48 -66.37 -18.38
C ALA A 710 13.39 -67.90 -18.30
N PRO A 711 13.53 -68.66 -19.40
CA PRO A 711 13.45 -70.10 -19.31
C PRO A 711 14.46 -70.59 -18.26
N GLU A 712 14.06 -71.60 -17.49
CA GLU A 712 14.96 -72.22 -16.52
C GLU A 712 16.18 -72.75 -17.28
N CYS A 713 17.40 -72.46 -16.82
CA CYS A 713 18.60 -72.89 -17.55
C CYS A 713 18.60 -74.42 -17.73
N THR A 714 19.00 -74.93 -18.89
CA THR A 714 18.89 -76.37 -19.17
C THR A 714 20.09 -77.19 -18.69
N GLY A 715 21.10 -76.53 -18.13
CA GLY A 715 22.28 -77.19 -17.56
C GLY A 715 21.91 -78.16 -16.43
N SER A 716 22.58 -79.31 -16.37
CA SER A 716 22.30 -80.36 -15.39
C SER A 716 22.67 -79.98 -13.95
N ASP A 717 23.62 -79.04 -13.77
CA ASP A 717 23.87 -78.43 -12.46
C ASP A 717 22.86 -77.31 -12.22
N THR A 718 22.06 -77.44 -11.17
CA THR A 718 21.01 -76.48 -10.79
C THR A 718 21.56 -75.13 -10.34
N ARG A 719 22.87 -75.02 -10.12
CA ARG A 719 23.56 -73.77 -9.80
C ARG A 719 24.11 -73.05 -11.04
N GLN A 720 24.22 -73.77 -12.16
CA GLN A 720 24.77 -73.21 -13.38
C GLN A 720 23.76 -72.31 -14.06
N LEU A 721 24.13 -71.05 -14.25
CA LEU A 721 23.45 -70.08 -15.11
C LEU A 721 24.05 -70.16 -16.52
N ASP A 722 23.28 -69.69 -17.49
CA ASP A 722 23.69 -69.52 -18.89
C ASP A 722 23.11 -68.21 -19.43
N ARG A 723 23.45 -67.88 -20.67
CA ARG A 723 23.00 -66.67 -21.34
C ARG A 723 21.47 -66.64 -21.46
N ASN A 724 20.85 -65.59 -20.93
CA ASN A 724 19.42 -65.29 -21.06
C ASN A 724 18.48 -66.36 -20.49
N CYS A 725 18.92 -67.07 -19.45
CA CYS A 725 18.10 -68.00 -18.67
C CYS A 725 18.16 -67.66 -17.18
N GLN A 726 17.32 -68.29 -16.37
CA GLN A 726 17.32 -68.09 -14.91
C GLN A 726 17.51 -69.40 -14.13
N ARG A 727 17.86 -69.23 -12.85
CA ARG A 727 17.69 -70.23 -11.79
C ARG A 727 16.66 -69.72 -10.79
N GLY A 728 15.49 -70.38 -10.74
CA GLY A 728 14.39 -70.07 -9.85
C GLY A 728 14.37 -70.91 -8.57
N ASN A 729 13.36 -70.67 -7.72
CA ASN A 729 13.11 -71.41 -6.47
C ASN A 729 14.31 -71.45 -5.51
N LEU A 730 15.10 -70.39 -5.47
CA LEU A 730 16.22 -70.24 -4.56
C LEU A 730 15.72 -69.84 -3.17
N SER A 731 16.37 -70.39 -2.14
CA SER A 731 16.06 -70.11 -0.75
C SER A 731 17.32 -70.20 0.11
N ALA A 732 17.42 -69.36 1.13
CA ALA A 732 18.43 -69.49 2.17
C ALA A 732 17.88 -69.00 3.52
N THR A 733 18.41 -69.55 4.61
CA THR A 733 18.18 -69.00 5.96
C THR A 733 18.87 -67.66 6.13
N LYS A 734 18.51 -66.89 7.16
CA LYS A 734 19.27 -65.70 7.56
C LYS A 734 20.75 -66.04 7.75
N GLY A 735 21.62 -65.28 7.09
CA GLY A 735 23.06 -65.53 7.05
C GLY A 735 23.53 -66.65 6.10
N GLY A 736 22.60 -67.37 5.46
CA GLY A 736 22.88 -68.43 4.49
C GLY A 736 23.11 -67.90 3.07
N LEU A 737 23.63 -68.76 2.19
CA LEU A 737 23.96 -68.43 0.80
C LEU A 737 23.35 -69.45 -0.17
N ALA A 738 22.74 -68.96 -1.25
CA ALA A 738 22.43 -69.75 -2.45
C ALA A 738 23.47 -69.46 -3.53
N TYR A 739 24.26 -70.48 -3.89
CA TYR A 739 25.41 -70.35 -4.78
C TYR A 739 25.05 -70.64 -6.24
N LEU A 740 25.53 -69.80 -7.14
CA LEU A 740 25.31 -69.86 -8.58
C LEU A 740 26.61 -69.55 -9.33
N TYR A 741 26.78 -70.09 -10.54
CA TYR A 741 27.97 -69.79 -11.34
C TYR A 741 27.64 -69.75 -12.83
N ILE A 742 28.46 -69.03 -13.58
CA ILE A 742 28.29 -68.88 -15.03
C ILE A 742 29.65 -68.95 -15.73
N TYR A 743 29.69 -69.63 -16.87
CA TYR A 743 30.85 -69.56 -17.76
C TYR A 743 30.72 -68.33 -18.66
N ILE A 744 31.72 -67.45 -18.62
CA ILE A 744 31.78 -66.24 -19.43
C ILE A 744 32.70 -66.49 -20.64
N PRO A 745 32.18 -66.44 -21.88
CA PRO A 745 33.00 -66.51 -23.08
C PRO A 745 34.02 -65.37 -23.16
N SER A 746 35.19 -65.64 -23.74
CA SER A 746 36.19 -64.62 -24.03
C SER A 746 35.60 -63.51 -24.91
N GLY A 747 35.90 -62.25 -24.59
CA GLY A 747 35.41 -61.08 -25.33
C GLY A 747 34.02 -60.57 -24.89
N THR A 748 33.40 -61.16 -23.86
CA THR A 748 32.16 -60.63 -23.28
C THR A 748 32.40 -59.24 -22.70
N ARG A 749 31.71 -58.23 -23.23
CA ARG A 749 31.90 -56.82 -22.83
C ARG A 749 31.18 -56.46 -21.53
N SER A 750 30.05 -57.09 -21.25
CA SER A 750 29.33 -56.88 -20.02
C SER A 750 28.36 -58.04 -19.75
N ILE A 751 28.06 -58.28 -18.48
CA ILE A 751 26.91 -59.09 -18.04
C ILE A 751 26.05 -58.29 -17.07
N THR A 752 24.74 -58.49 -17.12
CA THR A 752 23.79 -58.03 -16.10
C THR A 752 23.23 -59.22 -15.34
N ILE A 753 23.28 -59.16 -14.02
CA ILE A 753 22.79 -60.18 -13.10
C ILE A 753 21.65 -59.56 -12.32
N THR A 754 20.46 -60.16 -12.36
CA THR A 754 19.28 -59.64 -11.67
C THR A 754 18.65 -60.71 -10.81
N SER A 755 18.32 -60.39 -9.56
CA SER A 755 17.47 -61.23 -8.73
C SER A 755 16.07 -60.64 -8.60
N SER A 756 15.06 -61.51 -8.51
CA SER A 756 13.66 -61.09 -8.37
C SER A 756 12.79 -62.23 -7.83
N GLY A 757 11.56 -61.89 -7.43
CA GLY A 757 10.58 -62.87 -6.97
C GLY A 757 10.81 -63.36 -5.54
N GLY A 758 9.91 -64.22 -5.06
CA GLY A 758 9.96 -64.78 -3.72
C GLY A 758 9.60 -63.79 -2.59
N THR A 759 9.79 -64.26 -1.36
CA THR A 759 9.64 -63.49 -0.11
C THR A 759 10.97 -63.42 0.62
N GLY A 760 11.16 -62.42 1.48
CA GLY A 760 12.39 -62.24 2.28
C GLY A 760 13.23 -61.04 1.82
N ASP A 761 14.50 -61.04 2.23
CA ASP A 761 15.47 -59.99 1.94
C ASP A 761 16.81 -60.64 1.56
N ALA A 762 17.21 -60.52 0.30
CA ALA A 762 18.33 -61.24 -0.28
C ALA A 762 19.28 -60.30 -1.01
N ASP A 763 20.50 -60.18 -0.50
CA ASP A 763 21.58 -59.39 -1.09
C ASP A 763 22.28 -60.19 -2.19
N LEU A 764 22.61 -59.55 -3.32
CA LEU A 764 23.29 -60.18 -4.46
C LEU A 764 24.80 -59.91 -4.44
N TYR A 765 25.60 -60.96 -4.55
CA TYR A 765 27.07 -60.89 -4.55
C TYR A 765 27.68 -61.51 -5.81
N TYR A 766 28.77 -60.94 -6.28
CA TYR A 766 29.52 -61.40 -7.45
C TYR A 766 31.03 -61.48 -7.17
N ASN A 767 31.72 -62.48 -7.71
CA ASN A 767 33.17 -62.60 -7.69
C ASN A 767 33.68 -63.38 -8.92
N ALA A 768 34.75 -62.89 -9.53
CA ALA A 768 35.29 -63.45 -10.77
C ALA A 768 36.21 -64.66 -10.58
N SER A 769 36.66 -64.96 -9.36
CA SER A 769 37.72 -65.98 -9.14
C SER A 769 37.41 -67.02 -8.05
N SER A 770 36.49 -66.73 -7.12
CA SER A 770 36.07 -67.66 -6.07
C SER A 770 34.59 -67.46 -5.72
N TRP A 771 34.00 -68.35 -4.93
CA TRP A 771 32.61 -68.20 -4.49
C TRP A 771 32.36 -66.85 -3.82
N ALA A 772 31.35 -66.13 -4.31
CA ALA A 772 30.96 -64.84 -3.75
C ALA A 772 30.28 -65.04 -2.39
N THR A 773 30.76 -64.33 -1.37
CA THR A 773 30.19 -64.36 -0.01
C THR A 773 30.13 -62.95 0.54
N SER A 774 29.45 -62.74 1.67
CA SER A 774 29.46 -61.45 2.37
C SER A 774 30.87 -60.99 2.80
N ALA A 775 31.83 -61.91 2.90
CA ALA A 775 33.23 -61.65 3.25
C ALA A 775 34.20 -61.65 2.05
N SER A 776 33.78 -62.11 0.86
CA SER A 776 34.64 -62.24 -0.33
C SER A 776 33.84 -62.02 -1.61
N TYR A 777 33.88 -60.81 -2.17
CA TYR A 777 33.17 -60.42 -3.39
C TYR A 777 33.92 -59.29 -4.11
N SER A 778 33.68 -59.15 -5.41
CA SER A 778 34.16 -58.00 -6.19
C SER A 778 33.06 -56.95 -6.42
N GLN A 779 31.79 -57.34 -6.49
CA GLN A 779 30.64 -56.43 -6.52
C GLN A 779 29.46 -56.99 -5.72
N ARG A 780 28.59 -56.11 -5.22
CA ARG A 780 27.35 -56.48 -4.51
C ARG A 780 26.24 -55.44 -4.69
N SER A 781 25.00 -55.88 -4.54
CA SER A 781 23.79 -55.05 -4.47
C SER A 781 22.99 -55.48 -3.22
N THR A 782 22.48 -54.51 -2.45
CA THR A 782 21.90 -54.72 -1.11
C THR A 782 20.67 -53.84 -0.85
N SER A 783 19.73 -53.83 -1.80
CA SER A 783 18.44 -53.13 -1.68
C SER A 783 17.47 -53.94 -0.82
N THR A 784 16.54 -53.28 -0.13
CA THR A 784 15.54 -54.02 0.66
C THR A 784 14.65 -54.90 -0.22
N GLY A 785 14.57 -56.19 0.10
CA GLY A 785 13.78 -57.20 -0.61
C GLY A 785 14.67 -58.18 -1.41
N ASN A 786 14.10 -58.91 -2.36
CA ASN A 786 14.85 -59.85 -3.20
C ASN A 786 15.25 -59.27 -4.57
N GLY A 787 14.92 -57.99 -4.81
CA GLY A 787 15.09 -57.32 -6.09
C GLY A 787 16.45 -56.64 -6.21
N GLU A 788 17.44 -57.34 -6.75
CA GLU A 788 18.81 -56.83 -6.86
C GLU A 788 19.27 -56.81 -8.32
N SER A 789 20.22 -55.93 -8.63
CA SER A 789 20.81 -55.87 -9.97
C SER A 789 22.29 -55.48 -9.93
N LEU A 790 23.12 -56.19 -10.69
CA LEU A 790 24.54 -55.91 -10.88
C LEU A 790 24.89 -55.91 -12.36
N THR A 791 25.71 -54.96 -12.79
CA THR A 791 26.27 -54.93 -14.14
C THR A 791 27.78 -55.01 -14.07
N ILE A 792 28.34 -56.13 -14.52
CA ILE A 792 29.78 -56.35 -14.57
C ILE A 792 30.27 -55.93 -15.94
N SER A 793 31.17 -54.95 -16.00
CA SER A 793 31.84 -54.54 -17.23
C SER A 793 33.13 -55.34 -17.42
N ASN A 794 33.37 -55.83 -18.63
CA ASN A 794 34.51 -56.67 -19.01
C ASN A 794 34.78 -57.84 -18.04
N PRO A 795 33.78 -58.71 -17.77
CA PRO A 795 33.96 -59.86 -16.88
C PRO A 795 35.10 -60.78 -17.36
N SER A 796 35.83 -61.35 -16.41
CA SER A 796 36.91 -62.32 -16.71
C SER A 796 36.35 -63.50 -17.49
N ALA A 797 37.01 -63.85 -18.59
CA ALA A 797 36.67 -65.06 -19.33
C ALA A 797 36.89 -66.31 -18.45
N GLY A 798 35.96 -67.27 -18.51
CA GLY A 798 35.93 -68.45 -17.64
C GLY A 798 34.80 -68.43 -16.62
N TYR A 799 34.89 -69.27 -15.58
CA TYR A 799 33.84 -69.38 -14.56
C TYR A 799 33.86 -68.19 -13.60
N ASN A 800 32.69 -67.56 -13.45
CA ASN A 800 32.43 -66.48 -12.50
C ASN A 800 31.33 -66.92 -11.54
N TYR A 801 31.36 -66.41 -10.32
CA TYR A 801 30.57 -66.91 -9.19
C TYR A 801 29.64 -65.84 -8.64
N ILE A 802 28.40 -66.24 -8.36
CA ILE A 802 27.29 -65.40 -7.96
C ILE A 802 26.64 -66.02 -6.72
N SER A 803 26.18 -65.21 -5.77
CA SER A 803 25.43 -65.73 -4.62
C SER A 803 24.31 -64.79 -4.22
N LEU A 804 23.19 -65.37 -3.77
CA LEU A 804 22.20 -64.66 -2.96
C LEU A 804 22.47 -64.94 -1.49
N TYR A 805 22.67 -63.88 -0.71
CA TYR A 805 22.87 -63.93 0.73
C TYR A 805 21.59 -63.53 1.45
N GLY A 806 21.09 -64.37 2.34
CA GLY A 806 19.90 -64.06 3.13
C GLY A 806 20.19 -63.02 4.20
N LYS A 807 19.95 -61.74 3.92
CA LYS A 807 19.95 -60.68 4.92
C LYS A 807 18.88 -60.95 5.98
N GLU A 808 17.72 -61.39 5.51
CA GLU A 808 16.74 -62.20 6.23
C GLU A 808 16.55 -63.54 5.51
N ALA A 809 15.84 -64.49 6.11
CA ALA A 809 15.52 -65.73 5.41
C ALA A 809 14.65 -65.42 4.18
N PHE A 810 15.01 -65.98 3.02
CA PHE A 810 14.27 -65.80 1.77
C PHE A 810 13.87 -67.13 1.14
N ASN A 811 12.77 -67.12 0.39
CA ASN A 811 12.24 -68.29 -0.31
C ASN A 811 11.63 -67.90 -1.65
N GLY A 812 11.84 -68.73 -2.68
CA GLY A 812 11.23 -68.58 -4.00
C GLY A 812 11.85 -67.49 -4.88
N ALA A 813 13.07 -67.03 -4.57
CA ALA A 813 13.77 -66.04 -5.41
C ALA A 813 14.31 -66.68 -6.69
N ALA A 814 14.52 -65.86 -7.71
CA ALA A 814 15.15 -66.26 -8.97
C ALA A 814 16.31 -65.32 -9.32
N VAL A 815 17.35 -65.87 -9.94
CA VAL A 815 18.47 -65.08 -10.50
C VAL A 815 18.57 -65.34 -12.00
N LYS A 816 18.64 -64.26 -12.78
CA LYS A 816 18.87 -64.30 -14.22
C LYS A 816 20.19 -63.61 -14.58
N VAL A 817 20.82 -64.04 -15.68
CA VAL A 817 22.00 -63.38 -16.25
C VAL A 817 21.79 -63.09 -17.73
N GLU A 818 22.02 -61.84 -18.12
CA GLU A 818 21.78 -61.31 -19.46
C GLU A 818 23.06 -60.72 -20.03
N TYR A 819 23.45 -61.15 -21.24
CA TYR A 819 24.55 -60.59 -22.04
C TYR A 819 24.52 -61.04 -23.50
#